data_AF-A0A8H7BC58-F1
#
_entry.id   AF-A0A8H7BC58-F1
#
_cell.length_a   1.000
_cell.length_b   1.000
_cell.length_c   1.000
_cell.angle_alpha   90.00
_cell.angle_beta   90.00
_cell.angle_gamma   90.00
#
_symmetry.space_group_name_H-M   'P 1'
#
loop_
_entity.id
_entity.type
_entity.pdbx_description
1 polymer ?
#
loop_
_entity_poly.entity_id
_entity_poly.type
_entity_poly.pdbx_seq_one_letter_code
_entity_poly.pdbx_strand_id
1 'polypeptide(L)'
;MMSESVDPTENRQTEVLVVAWVMTGAAVLTVGIKLFARVRIVHVIGWDDFFIFLSLIFSVIASSFVHYGVQLGFGQHTAVVAGKHGTQRLFQGAKVQMLGYPFNIAAFSFPNISIAILVCQILPLNPQRTIALHAMAILQVIFAIITIALVFAQCQPTSKLWEKTLPGSCWSPDIVNYFSYWLCAYTTLTDMVLAIVPSRAFWNLQMPRFTKAGLIAMMSMTMLSAVVTIVKGTYLPLFTDTTDPLWKPVPLVLWGLVEQNIVIIAACVPTMRPFFNRVWKRGLTSRSAPHSRSLALDPFSSAAGERERLGRQNKSNSDLALVGAEVDMHTLNKAIDKDDAASGESQRGIVRTVEVRMDWNDKGMYGGHSYANYGLGGFNGSLVVDMKNMGAFSYNETDQTATFGPGNLLGNLSQKLQPLGRATAYGEVDVIGSGGHMTIGGLGTLSRQLGLATDQIVSAQCVVANGSIVTASASTNPDLFFAIRGAGFSFAIITEFTMKTAPAPSEITQYAYKITARDTTSFTSTFQGWQSLVSQPNLSRLFSSTVTLSQGSMIINGIFYGPRSEFDALGTNSIMPTNSSAVSGQSTVVTVPFVGLGDPTLTATGSFPLHFYAKSVKTTNKTLMSNETIQMMFSYINATEKGSPVWLVIWDLEGGAISDVSQTATAYWHRDALYFMQSYIVSLTEPVSDVSKSFLAGLSLLVQSETGADQSAYPGYVDPELGEPQRSYWGCNMPRLQTVKAALDPDNVFRNPQTVSTTYNASMCPTQQSPPPTSGSVAPAYMGQYTLLSIVVLVVVFYL
;
A
#
# COMPACT_ATOMS: atom_id res chain seq x y z
N MET A 1 -40.82 28.10 49.35
CA MET A 1 -40.06 28.16 48.09
C MET A 1 -40.83 29.08 47.15
N MET A 2 -40.49 30.37 47.14
CA MET A 2 -41.12 31.40 46.31
C MET A 2 -40.03 32.37 45.86
N SER A 3 -40.25 32.91 44.65
CA SER A 3 -39.63 34.08 44.01
C SER A 3 -38.25 33.96 43.37
N GLU A 4 -38.16 33.23 42.26
CA GLU A 4 -37.76 33.91 41.02
C GLU A 4 -39.05 34.05 40.19
N SER A 5 -39.35 35.25 39.73
CA SER A 5 -40.46 35.52 38.81
C SER A 5 -40.10 34.90 37.46
N VAL A 6 -40.39 33.61 37.30
CA VAL A 6 -40.15 32.87 36.06
C VAL A 6 -41.14 33.40 35.00
N ASP A 7 -40.61 34.00 33.94
CA ASP A 7 -41.42 34.43 32.79
C ASP A 7 -41.95 33.20 32.04
N PRO A 8 -43.27 32.95 32.03
CA PRO A 8 -43.84 31.79 31.37
C PRO A 8 -43.77 31.85 29.84
N THR A 9 -43.32 32.97 29.26
CA THR A 9 -43.18 33.17 27.81
C THR A 9 -41.80 32.81 27.28
N GLU A 10 -40.78 32.68 28.15
CA GLU A 10 -39.43 32.28 27.74
C GLU A 10 -39.39 30.81 27.30
N ASN A 11 -38.98 30.58 26.05
CA ASN A 11 -38.93 29.26 25.45
C ASN A 11 -37.71 29.13 24.51
N ARG A 12 -36.83 28.17 24.79
CA ARG A 12 -35.61 27.87 24.02
C ARG A 12 -35.70 26.59 23.21
N GLN A 13 -36.87 25.95 23.14
CA GLN A 13 -37.10 24.71 22.39
C GLN A 13 -36.74 24.85 20.91
N THR A 14 -37.14 25.96 20.28
CA THR A 14 -36.83 26.22 18.86
C THR A 14 -35.33 26.41 18.64
N GLU A 15 -34.64 27.12 19.55
CA GLU A 15 -33.18 27.30 19.51
C GLU A 15 -32.46 25.94 19.52
N VAL A 16 -32.84 25.05 20.44
CA VAL A 16 -32.27 23.70 20.57
C VAL A 16 -32.48 22.86 19.30
N LEU A 17 -33.70 22.87 18.75
CA LEU A 17 -34.02 22.08 17.55
C LEU A 17 -33.30 22.60 16.30
N VAL A 18 -33.23 23.92 16.13
CA VAL A 18 -32.54 24.55 15.00
C VAL A 18 -31.05 24.20 15.05
N VAL A 19 -30.40 24.38 16.20
CA VAL A 19 -28.96 24.09 16.32
C VAL A 19 -28.68 22.59 16.11
N ALA A 20 -29.49 21.70 16.71
CA ALA A 20 -29.30 20.25 16.56
C ALA A 20 -29.32 19.81 15.09
N TRP A 21 -30.40 20.14 14.36
CA TRP A 21 -30.60 19.61 13.01
C TRP A 21 -29.82 20.37 11.92
N VAL A 22 -29.56 21.66 12.10
CA VAL A 22 -28.70 22.42 11.17
C VAL A 22 -27.26 21.91 11.24
N MET A 23 -26.71 21.75 12.45
CA MET A 23 -25.33 21.28 12.63
C MET A 23 -25.17 19.82 12.18
N THR A 24 -26.10 18.93 12.56
CA THR A 24 -26.06 17.54 12.11
C THR A 24 -26.32 17.40 10.62
N GLY A 25 -27.19 18.22 10.02
CA GLY A 25 -27.38 18.27 8.58
C GLY A 25 -26.10 18.65 7.82
N ALA A 26 -25.36 19.65 8.32
CA ALA A 26 -24.06 20.04 7.77
C ALA A 26 -23.02 18.90 7.89
N ALA A 27 -22.99 18.19 9.01
CA ALA A 27 -22.11 17.03 9.20
C ALA A 27 -22.47 15.87 8.24
N VAL A 28 -23.75 15.54 8.08
CA VAL A 28 -24.23 14.50 7.14
C VAL A 28 -23.80 14.82 5.71
N LEU A 29 -23.99 16.07 5.27
CA LEU A 29 -23.58 16.50 3.94
C LEU A 29 -22.07 16.35 3.73
N THR A 30 -21.28 16.78 4.71
CA THR A 30 -19.81 16.76 4.61
C THR A 30 -19.25 15.33 4.60
N VAL A 31 -19.78 14.45 5.45
CA VAL A 31 -19.40 13.02 5.47
C VAL A 31 -19.84 12.33 4.18
N GLY A 32 -21.03 12.64 3.67
CA GLY A 32 -21.51 12.12 2.38
C GLY A 32 -20.58 12.48 1.22
N ILE A 33 -20.11 13.73 1.17
CA ILE A 33 -19.12 14.19 0.18
C ILE A 33 -17.79 13.45 0.36
N LYS A 34 -17.29 13.29 1.59
CA LYS A 34 -16.06 12.53 1.89
C LYS A 34 -16.15 11.08 1.39
N LEU A 35 -17.21 10.37 1.75
CA LEU A 35 -17.41 8.97 1.36
C LEU A 35 -17.57 8.82 -0.16
N PHE A 36 -18.32 9.70 -0.80
CA PHE A 36 -18.45 9.71 -2.26
C PHE A 36 -17.09 9.90 -2.96
N ALA A 37 -16.27 10.84 -2.48
CA ALA A 37 -14.94 11.07 -3.01
C ALA A 37 -14.03 9.83 -2.84
N ARG A 38 -14.06 9.19 -1.67
CA ARG A 38 -13.27 7.98 -1.39
C ARG A 38 -13.69 6.78 -2.23
N VAL A 39 -15.00 6.53 -2.35
CA VAL A 39 -15.54 5.35 -3.05
C VAL A 39 -15.49 5.51 -4.58
N ARG A 40 -15.87 6.68 -5.10
CA ARG A 40 -16.08 6.86 -6.56
C ARG A 40 -14.96 7.59 -7.27
N ILE A 41 -14.15 8.37 -6.57
CA ILE A 41 -13.02 9.10 -7.19
C ILE A 41 -11.71 8.38 -6.89
N VAL A 42 -11.46 8.07 -5.61
CA VAL A 42 -10.18 7.50 -5.15
C VAL A 42 -10.18 5.96 -5.17
N HIS A 43 -11.35 5.31 -5.10
CA HIS A 43 -11.54 3.86 -5.07
C HIS A 43 -10.79 3.14 -3.93
N VAL A 44 -10.60 3.81 -2.78
CA VAL A 44 -9.95 3.25 -1.58
C VAL A 44 -10.72 3.72 -0.34
N ILE A 45 -11.08 2.79 0.54
CA ILE A 45 -11.77 3.06 1.83
C ILE A 45 -10.78 2.79 2.96
N GLY A 46 -10.59 3.77 3.86
CA GLY A 46 -9.70 3.66 5.01
C GLY A 46 -10.43 3.43 6.34
N TRP A 47 -9.70 3.03 7.38
CA TRP A 47 -10.21 2.96 8.75
C TRP A 47 -10.63 4.33 9.30
N ASP A 48 -10.04 5.42 8.80
CA ASP A 48 -10.43 6.78 9.16
C ASP A 48 -11.88 7.11 8.71
N ASP A 49 -12.33 6.52 7.60
CA ASP A 49 -13.68 6.70 7.08
C ASP A 49 -14.72 5.97 7.96
N PHE A 50 -14.37 4.79 8.47
CA PHE A 50 -15.22 4.00 9.38
C PHE A 50 -15.52 4.76 10.68
N PHE A 51 -14.49 5.28 11.36
CA PHE A 51 -14.68 6.00 12.63
C PHE A 51 -15.49 7.30 12.48
N ILE A 52 -15.38 7.98 11.32
CA ILE A 52 -16.19 9.16 11.04
C ILE A 52 -17.64 8.82 10.74
N PHE A 53 -17.88 7.75 10.00
CA PHE A 53 -19.23 7.28 9.77
C PHE A 53 -19.90 6.83 11.09
N LEU A 54 -19.16 6.13 11.95
CA LEU A 54 -19.62 5.73 13.28
C LEU A 54 -19.93 6.94 14.18
N SER A 55 -19.08 7.95 14.18
CA SER A 55 -19.33 9.23 14.88
C SER A 55 -20.60 9.93 14.38
N LEU A 56 -20.83 9.96 13.07
CA LEU A 56 -22.04 10.55 12.48
C LEU A 56 -23.30 9.84 12.97
N ILE A 57 -23.29 8.51 13.03
CA ILE A 57 -24.42 7.72 13.57
C ILE A 57 -24.72 8.16 15.01
N PHE A 58 -23.69 8.27 15.85
CA PHE A 58 -23.87 8.71 17.23
C PHE A 58 -24.37 10.15 17.34
N SER A 59 -23.92 11.06 16.47
CA SER A 59 -24.41 12.45 16.43
C SER A 59 -25.89 12.53 16.05
N VAL A 60 -26.35 11.71 15.08
CA VAL A 60 -27.77 11.62 14.70
C VAL A 60 -28.61 11.06 15.83
N ILE A 61 -28.13 10.02 16.51
CA ILE A 61 -28.80 9.44 17.68
C ILE A 61 -28.90 10.50 18.80
N ALA A 62 -27.81 11.17 19.14
CA ALA A 62 -27.78 12.22 20.16
C ALA A 62 -28.78 13.36 19.84
N SER A 63 -28.81 13.84 18.60
CA SER A 63 -29.75 14.88 18.15
C SER A 63 -31.22 14.41 18.21
N SER A 64 -31.47 13.12 17.98
CA SER A 64 -32.80 12.51 18.11
C SER A 64 -33.27 12.43 19.56
N PHE A 65 -32.37 12.08 20.49
CA PHE A 65 -32.65 12.12 21.94
C PHE A 65 -32.96 13.54 22.41
N VAL A 66 -32.19 14.54 21.94
CA VAL A 66 -32.45 15.96 22.25
C VAL A 66 -33.80 16.40 21.68
N HIS A 67 -34.13 16.04 20.44
CA HIS A 67 -35.43 16.34 19.84
C HIS A 67 -36.58 15.76 20.67
N TYR A 68 -36.47 14.49 21.07
CA TYR A 68 -37.49 13.86 21.92
C TYR A 68 -37.56 14.51 23.30
N GLY A 69 -36.44 14.92 23.88
CA GLY A 69 -36.39 15.71 25.11
C GLY A 69 -37.14 17.04 24.99
N VAL A 70 -37.00 17.74 23.86
CA VAL A 70 -37.72 18.99 23.58
C VAL A 70 -39.24 18.76 23.57
N GLN A 71 -39.72 17.67 22.97
CA GLN A 71 -41.15 17.30 23.00
C GLN A 71 -41.69 17.07 24.42
N LEU A 72 -40.82 16.63 25.34
CA LEU A 72 -41.15 16.42 26.75
C LEU A 72 -41.05 17.69 27.61
N GLY A 73 -40.58 18.81 27.05
CA GLY A 73 -40.47 20.10 27.73
C GLY A 73 -39.04 20.59 27.99
N PHE A 74 -38.01 19.93 27.45
CA PHE A 74 -36.62 20.43 27.52
C PHE A 74 -36.49 21.78 26.79
N GLY A 75 -35.89 22.78 27.42
CA GLY A 75 -35.86 24.15 26.90
C GLY A 75 -37.03 25.03 27.36
N GLN A 76 -37.83 24.57 28.33
CA GLN A 76 -38.80 25.35 29.09
C GLN A 76 -38.48 25.26 30.58
N HIS A 77 -38.88 26.27 31.35
CA HIS A 77 -38.73 26.25 32.81
C HIS A 77 -39.48 25.08 33.44
N THR A 78 -38.83 24.38 34.36
CA THR A 78 -39.38 23.19 35.04
C THR A 78 -40.73 23.48 35.70
N ALA A 79 -40.92 24.68 36.28
CA ALA A 79 -42.18 25.11 36.88
C ALA A 79 -43.35 25.19 35.89
N VAL A 80 -43.09 25.64 34.65
CA VAL A 80 -44.10 25.77 33.59
C VAL A 80 -44.52 24.39 33.07
N VAL A 81 -43.56 23.50 32.85
CA VAL A 81 -43.82 22.12 32.40
C VAL A 81 -44.57 21.31 33.47
N ALA A 82 -44.18 21.47 34.75
CA ALA A 82 -44.85 20.83 35.88
C ALA A 82 -46.33 21.26 35.96
N GLY A 83 -46.61 22.56 35.80
CA GLY A 83 -47.96 23.11 35.86
C GLY A 83 -48.85 22.70 34.69
N LYS A 84 -48.29 22.52 33.49
CA LYS A 84 -49.06 22.22 32.27
C LYS A 84 -49.24 20.74 31.98
N HIS A 85 -48.28 19.89 32.39
CA HIS A 85 -48.23 18.49 31.96
C HIS A 85 -47.96 17.48 33.08
N GLY A 86 -47.86 17.92 34.33
CA GLY A 86 -47.64 17.06 35.50
C GLY A 86 -46.18 16.62 35.69
N THR A 87 -45.87 16.15 36.90
CA THR A 87 -44.50 15.77 37.32
C THR A 87 -43.95 14.54 36.59
N GLN A 88 -44.82 13.68 36.04
CA GLN A 88 -44.42 12.48 35.30
C GLN A 88 -43.62 12.80 34.03
N ARG A 89 -43.95 13.89 33.32
CA ARG A 89 -43.18 14.31 32.13
C ARG A 89 -41.80 14.84 32.48
N LEU A 90 -41.62 15.42 33.67
CA LEU A 90 -40.31 15.87 34.14
C LEU A 90 -39.34 14.70 34.31
N PHE A 91 -39.78 13.62 34.95
CA PHE A 91 -38.95 12.43 35.15
C PHE A 91 -38.61 11.74 33.83
N GLN A 92 -39.54 11.68 32.88
CA GLN A 92 -39.28 11.15 31.54
C GLN A 92 -38.29 12.04 30.76
N GLY A 93 -38.43 13.36 30.84
CA GLY A 93 -37.51 14.31 30.21
C GLY A 93 -36.08 14.20 30.76
N ALA A 94 -35.92 14.10 32.08
CA ALA A 94 -34.62 13.88 32.72
C ALA A 94 -34.00 12.53 32.33
N LYS A 95 -34.82 11.46 32.28
CA LYS A 95 -34.38 10.13 31.84
C LYS A 95 -33.86 10.12 30.40
N VAL A 96 -34.60 10.75 29.48
CA VAL A 96 -34.22 10.83 28.06
C VAL A 96 -32.91 11.60 27.88
N GLN A 97 -32.71 12.70 28.62
CA GLN A 97 -31.44 13.45 28.58
C GLN A 97 -30.27 12.60 29.09
N MET A 98 -30.45 11.87 30.19
CA MET A 98 -29.41 11.00 30.73
C MET A 98 -29.04 9.86 29.77
N LEU A 99 -30.03 9.29 29.08
CA LEU A 99 -29.80 8.24 28.06
C LEU A 99 -29.16 8.78 26.77
N GLY A 100 -29.37 10.06 26.44
CA GLY A 100 -28.73 10.72 25.29
C GLY A 100 -27.26 11.07 25.51
N TYR A 101 -26.83 11.21 26.77
CA TYR A 101 -25.50 11.69 27.15
C TYR A 101 -24.33 10.83 26.61
N PRO A 102 -24.38 9.48 26.65
CA PRO A 102 -23.31 8.63 26.11
C PRO A 102 -23.11 8.79 24.61
N PHE A 103 -24.19 8.99 23.86
CA PHE A 103 -24.13 9.19 22.41
C PHE A 103 -23.47 10.52 22.06
N ASN A 104 -23.73 11.55 22.87
CA ASN A 104 -23.09 12.85 22.74
C ASN A 104 -21.56 12.73 22.99
N ILE A 105 -21.17 12.00 24.04
CA ILE A 105 -19.74 11.72 24.35
C ILE A 105 -19.06 10.93 23.22
N ALA A 106 -19.72 9.88 22.73
CA ALA A 106 -19.20 9.06 21.66
C ALA A 106 -19.03 9.86 20.35
N ALA A 107 -19.99 10.74 20.04
CA ALA A 107 -19.99 11.52 18.81
C ALA A 107 -18.76 12.44 18.66
N PHE A 108 -18.26 13.07 19.72
CA PHE A 108 -17.03 13.89 19.63
C PHE A 108 -15.73 13.09 19.86
N SER A 109 -15.79 11.88 20.44
CA SER A 109 -14.58 11.09 20.76
C SER A 109 -13.99 10.35 19.56
N PHE A 110 -14.83 9.73 18.72
CA PHE A 110 -14.38 8.95 17.55
C PHE A 110 -13.74 9.78 16.43
N PRO A 111 -14.18 11.02 16.12
CA PRO A 111 -13.53 11.85 15.10
C PRO A 111 -12.05 12.12 15.34
N ASN A 112 -11.62 12.26 16.61
CA ASN A 112 -10.21 12.53 16.93
C ASN A 112 -9.30 11.34 16.57
N ILE A 113 -9.83 10.10 16.60
CA ILE A 113 -9.13 8.92 16.08
C ILE A 113 -8.94 9.02 14.57
N SER A 114 -10.01 9.39 13.84
CA SER A 114 -9.95 9.56 12.39
C SER A 114 -8.95 10.65 11.99
N ILE A 115 -8.95 11.80 12.69
CA ILE A 115 -8.00 12.89 12.44
C ILE A 115 -6.56 12.43 12.75
N ALA A 116 -6.33 11.71 13.85
CA ALA A 116 -5.00 11.19 14.18
C ALA A 116 -4.46 10.23 13.10
N ILE A 117 -5.30 9.30 12.61
CA ILE A 117 -4.96 8.40 11.51
C ILE A 117 -4.63 9.21 10.24
N LEU A 118 -5.48 10.18 9.91
CA LEU A 118 -5.32 11.02 8.71
C LEU A 118 -4.06 11.89 8.76
N VAL A 119 -3.72 12.47 9.92
CA VAL A 119 -2.47 13.21 10.12
C VAL A 119 -1.26 12.30 9.98
N CYS A 120 -1.32 11.07 10.50
CA CYS A 120 -0.25 10.09 10.34
C CYS A 120 -0.08 9.60 8.90
N GLN A 121 -1.17 9.54 8.11
CA GLN A 121 -1.12 9.24 6.67
C GLN A 121 -0.51 10.37 5.83
N ILE A 122 -0.73 11.62 6.26
CA ILE A 122 -0.34 12.83 5.51
C ILE A 122 1.11 13.23 5.78
N LEU A 123 1.63 12.97 6.97
CA LEU A 123 2.97 13.40 7.40
C LEU A 123 4.01 12.28 7.23
N PRO A 124 5.29 12.63 6.94
CA PRO A 124 6.37 11.66 6.80
C PRO A 124 6.54 10.81 8.08
N LEU A 125 6.79 9.51 7.90
CA LEU A 125 6.79 8.52 8.98
C LEU A 125 7.75 8.90 10.11
N ASN A 126 7.20 9.11 11.31
CA ASN A 126 7.97 9.26 12.55
C ASN A 126 7.30 8.38 13.62
N PRO A 127 7.94 7.29 14.06
CA PRO A 127 7.31 6.28 14.91
C PRO A 127 6.89 6.85 16.27
N GLN A 128 7.71 7.72 16.87
CA GLN A 128 7.38 8.33 18.16
C GLN A 128 6.15 9.22 18.08
N ARG A 129 6.05 10.06 17.03
CA ARG A 129 4.89 10.92 16.81
C ARG A 129 3.64 10.10 16.51
N THR A 130 3.75 9.07 15.67
CA THR A 130 2.62 8.22 15.32
C THR A 130 2.08 7.47 16.54
N ILE A 131 2.95 6.88 17.35
CA ILE A 131 2.56 6.21 18.60
C ILE A 131 1.92 7.21 19.56
N ALA A 132 2.52 8.40 19.73
CA ALA A 132 1.98 9.43 20.62
C ALA A 132 0.57 9.89 20.20
N LEU A 133 0.34 10.12 18.90
CA LEU A 133 -0.97 10.55 18.39
C LEU A 133 -2.05 9.46 18.54
N HIS A 134 -1.71 8.19 18.27
CA HIS A 134 -2.65 7.09 18.45
C HIS A 134 -2.93 6.81 19.92
N ALA A 135 -1.90 6.80 20.77
CA ALA A 135 -2.06 6.64 22.22
C ALA A 135 -2.94 7.73 22.82
N MET A 136 -2.75 8.98 22.40
CA MET A 136 -3.58 10.12 22.81
C MET A 136 -5.05 9.93 22.40
N ALA A 137 -5.31 9.51 21.16
CA ALA A 137 -6.68 9.27 20.68
C ALA A 137 -7.35 8.06 21.37
N ILE A 138 -6.59 7.01 21.70
CA ILE A 138 -7.10 5.85 22.45
C ILE A 138 -7.42 6.24 23.90
N LEU A 139 -6.55 7.01 24.55
CA LEU A 139 -6.77 7.52 25.90
C LEU A 139 -8.05 8.37 25.98
N GLN A 140 -8.32 9.21 24.97
CA GLN A 140 -9.58 9.96 24.87
C GLN A 140 -10.82 9.05 24.93
N VAL A 141 -10.81 7.93 24.20
CA VAL A 141 -11.93 6.96 24.22
C VAL A 141 -12.06 6.28 25.58
N ILE A 142 -10.93 5.93 26.21
CA ILE A 142 -10.94 5.34 27.56
C ILE A 142 -11.59 6.33 28.55
N PHE A 143 -11.21 7.60 28.48
CA PHE A 143 -11.74 8.64 29.36
C PHE A 143 -13.23 8.90 29.09
N ALA A 144 -13.66 8.89 27.83
CA ALA A 144 -15.06 8.92 27.47
C ALA A 144 -15.87 7.77 28.08
N ILE A 145 -15.36 6.54 28.02
CA ILE A 145 -16.00 5.35 28.62
C ILE A 145 -16.10 5.50 30.14
N ILE A 146 -15.04 5.99 30.79
CA ILE A 146 -15.05 6.24 32.24
C ILE A 146 -16.10 7.30 32.61
N THR A 147 -16.20 8.40 31.88
CA THR A 147 -17.24 9.42 32.12
C THR A 147 -18.63 8.83 32.02
N ILE A 148 -18.90 8.01 30.99
CA ILE A 148 -20.19 7.34 30.81
C ILE A 148 -20.49 6.43 32.00
N ALA A 149 -19.53 5.61 32.43
CA ALA A 149 -19.69 4.74 33.58
C ALA A 149 -19.96 5.53 34.87
N LEU A 150 -19.21 6.60 35.11
CA LEU A 150 -19.38 7.47 36.28
C LEU A 150 -20.77 8.11 36.30
N VAL A 151 -21.30 8.53 35.16
CA VAL A 151 -22.62 9.18 35.06
C VAL A 151 -23.77 8.26 35.48
N PHE A 152 -23.72 6.96 35.16
CA PHE A 152 -24.76 6.00 35.57
C PHE A 152 -24.51 5.37 36.95
N ALA A 153 -23.26 5.37 37.42
CA ALA A 153 -22.90 4.78 38.72
C ALA A 153 -23.18 5.71 39.93
N GLN A 154 -23.56 6.97 39.71
CA GLN A 154 -23.69 7.98 40.76
C GLN A 154 -24.69 7.65 41.87
N CYS A 155 -25.75 6.90 41.56
CA CYS A 155 -26.86 6.63 42.48
C CYS A 155 -27.21 5.15 42.55
N GLN A 156 -27.60 4.71 43.76
CA GLN A 156 -28.10 3.37 44.04
C GLN A 156 -29.53 3.48 44.61
N PRO A 157 -30.58 3.04 43.88
CA PRO A 157 -30.60 2.51 42.51
C PRO A 157 -30.40 3.60 41.44
N THR A 158 -29.92 3.23 40.25
CA THR A 158 -29.67 4.16 39.13
C THR A 158 -30.90 4.99 38.73
N SER A 159 -32.11 4.47 38.95
CA SER A 159 -33.37 5.19 38.69
C SER A 159 -33.53 6.48 39.47
N LYS A 160 -32.81 6.63 40.58
CA LYS A 160 -32.80 7.85 41.39
C LYS A 160 -32.17 9.05 40.68
N LEU A 161 -31.39 8.83 39.61
CA LEU A 161 -30.81 9.90 38.77
C LEU A 161 -31.89 10.78 38.13
N TRP A 162 -32.96 10.17 37.61
CA TRP A 162 -34.05 10.88 36.94
C TRP A 162 -35.32 10.99 37.79
N GLU A 163 -35.45 10.20 38.87
CA GLU A 163 -36.56 10.27 39.82
C GLU A 163 -36.03 10.44 41.26
N LYS A 164 -35.79 11.70 41.64
CA LYS A 164 -35.14 12.04 42.92
C LYS A 164 -35.98 11.72 44.16
N THR A 165 -37.28 11.47 43.99
CA THR A 165 -38.23 11.08 45.05
C THR A 165 -38.05 9.65 45.54
N LEU A 166 -37.29 8.81 44.81
CA LEU A 166 -37.05 7.41 45.19
C LEU A 166 -36.08 7.29 46.39
N PRO A 167 -36.28 6.30 47.28
CA PRO A 167 -35.34 5.99 48.36
C PRO A 167 -33.99 5.50 47.78
N GLY A 168 -32.87 5.91 48.38
CA GLY A 168 -31.52 5.56 47.92
C GLY A 168 -30.46 6.61 48.27
N SER A 169 -29.20 6.33 47.97
CA SER A 169 -28.06 7.25 48.15
C SER A 169 -27.41 7.60 46.82
N CYS A 170 -26.86 8.81 46.72
CA CYS A 170 -26.10 9.28 45.56
C CYS A 170 -24.76 9.87 46.02
N TRP A 171 -23.75 9.78 45.17
CA TRP A 171 -22.46 10.44 45.38
C TRP A 171 -22.57 11.97 45.28
N SER A 172 -21.56 12.70 45.78
CA SER A 172 -21.50 14.14 45.56
C SER A 172 -21.41 14.44 44.05
N PRO A 173 -22.20 15.40 43.53
CA PRO A 173 -22.12 15.83 42.13
C PRO A 173 -20.72 16.31 41.72
N ASP A 174 -19.89 16.71 42.69
CA ASP A 174 -18.52 17.17 42.46
C ASP A 174 -17.64 16.11 41.79
N ILE A 175 -17.84 14.82 42.08
CA ILE A 175 -17.02 13.74 41.51
C ILE A 175 -17.16 13.71 39.98
N VAL A 176 -18.40 13.81 39.48
CA VAL A 176 -18.67 13.82 38.04
C VAL A 176 -18.25 15.14 37.41
N ASN A 177 -18.41 16.26 38.12
CA ASN A 177 -17.93 17.56 37.65
C ASN A 177 -16.41 17.58 37.48
N TYR A 178 -15.63 17.13 38.46
CA TYR A 178 -14.16 17.08 38.37
C TYR A 178 -13.68 16.21 37.21
N PHE A 179 -14.27 15.03 37.03
CA PHE A 179 -13.89 14.16 35.91
C PHE A 179 -14.29 14.76 34.56
N SER A 180 -15.44 15.41 34.48
CA SER A 180 -15.91 16.08 33.26
C SER A 180 -15.06 17.30 32.90
N TYR A 181 -14.58 18.06 33.90
CA TYR A 181 -13.60 19.14 33.68
C TYR A 181 -12.28 18.61 33.13
N TRP A 182 -11.80 17.51 33.69
CA TRP A 182 -10.58 16.88 33.23
C TRP A 182 -10.72 16.34 31.80
N LEU A 183 -11.86 15.73 31.46
CA LEU A 183 -12.15 15.32 30.08
C LEU A 183 -12.19 16.51 29.13
N CYS A 184 -12.78 17.65 29.53
CA CYS A 184 -12.78 18.86 28.72
C CYS A 184 -11.36 19.40 28.51
N ALA A 185 -10.52 19.41 29.55
CA ALA A 185 -9.12 19.83 29.45
C ALA A 185 -8.32 18.91 28.52
N TYR A 186 -8.50 17.60 28.65
CA TYR A 186 -7.83 16.61 27.79
C TYR A 186 -8.29 16.71 26.33
N THR A 187 -9.60 16.87 26.08
CA THR A 187 -10.15 17.06 24.74
C THR A 187 -9.61 18.35 24.09
N THR A 188 -9.52 19.44 24.85
CA THR A 188 -8.92 20.69 24.38
C THR A 188 -7.44 20.49 24.01
N LEU A 189 -6.69 19.75 24.83
CA LEU A 189 -5.30 19.39 24.53
C LEU A 189 -5.19 18.56 23.25
N THR A 190 -6.05 17.55 23.07
CA THR A 190 -6.01 16.71 21.86
C THR A 190 -6.29 17.53 20.59
N ASP A 191 -7.27 18.42 20.64
CA ASP A 191 -7.65 19.27 19.52
C ASP A 191 -6.52 20.25 19.16
N MET A 192 -5.85 20.83 20.17
CA MET A 192 -4.67 21.68 19.96
C MET A 192 -3.49 20.90 19.37
N VAL A 193 -3.21 19.69 19.84
CA VAL A 193 -2.12 18.85 19.31
C VAL A 193 -2.40 18.47 17.85
N LEU A 194 -3.63 18.06 17.54
CA LEU A 194 -4.05 17.71 16.18
C LEU A 194 -4.08 18.92 15.23
N ALA A 195 -4.23 20.14 15.75
CA ALA A 195 -4.02 21.36 14.99
C ALA A 195 -2.53 21.64 14.75
N ILE A 196 -1.70 21.64 15.79
CA ILE A 196 -0.31 22.12 15.74
C ILE A 196 0.61 21.17 14.95
N VAL A 197 0.46 19.85 15.12
CA VAL A 197 1.36 18.86 14.52
C VAL A 197 1.43 18.94 12.98
N PRO A 198 0.31 18.89 12.23
CA PRO A 198 0.36 19.07 10.78
C PRO A 198 0.86 20.47 10.41
N SER A 199 0.44 21.50 11.13
CA SER A 199 0.85 22.89 10.88
C SER A 199 2.36 23.08 10.85
N ARG A 200 3.05 22.56 11.87
CA ARG A 200 4.50 22.70 12.02
C ARG A 200 5.25 21.94 10.94
N ALA A 201 4.77 20.76 10.58
CA ALA A 201 5.37 19.96 9.52
C ALA A 201 5.28 20.65 8.16
N PHE A 202 4.17 21.34 7.87
CA PHE A 202 3.94 22.01 6.59
C PHE A 202 4.48 23.44 6.49
N TRP A 203 4.82 24.08 7.62
CA TRP A 203 5.28 25.47 7.65
C TRP A 203 6.57 25.71 6.84
N ASN A 204 7.43 24.70 6.76
CA ASN A 204 8.72 24.78 6.06
C ASN A 204 8.69 24.26 4.61
N LEU A 205 7.54 23.79 4.11
CA LEU A 205 7.41 23.29 2.73
C LEU A 205 6.86 24.36 1.78
N GLN A 206 7.54 24.58 0.66
CA GLN A 206 7.07 25.45 -0.42
C GLN A 206 5.95 24.76 -1.21
N MET A 207 4.69 25.03 -0.86
CA MET A 207 3.53 24.39 -1.49
C MET A 207 2.70 25.37 -2.33
N PRO A 208 2.01 24.87 -3.38
CA PRO A 208 1.03 25.63 -4.14
C PRO A 208 -0.02 26.27 -3.21
N ARG A 209 -0.39 27.52 -3.48
CA ARG A 209 -1.26 28.36 -2.64
C ARG A 209 -2.56 27.65 -2.20
N PHE A 210 -3.08 26.75 -3.03
CA PHE A 210 -4.29 25.97 -2.75
C PHE A 210 -4.09 24.89 -1.67
N THR A 211 -2.94 24.21 -1.67
CA THR A 211 -2.58 23.24 -0.62
C THR A 211 -2.37 23.96 0.71
N LYS A 212 -1.76 25.16 0.66
CA LYS A 212 -1.60 26.04 1.82
C LYS A 212 -2.94 26.53 2.37
N ALA A 213 -3.91 26.84 1.52
CA ALA A 213 -5.27 27.23 1.93
C ALA A 213 -6.03 26.07 2.60
N GLY A 214 -5.93 24.84 2.08
CA GLY A 214 -6.53 23.66 2.70
C GLY A 214 -5.96 23.37 4.09
N LEU A 215 -4.65 23.59 4.27
CA LEU A 215 -3.99 23.48 5.58
C LEU A 215 -4.45 24.57 6.55
N ILE A 216 -4.52 25.83 6.11
CA ILE A 216 -5.05 26.93 6.94
C ILE A 216 -6.50 26.62 7.36
N ALA A 217 -7.33 26.07 6.46
CA ALA A 217 -8.69 25.67 6.77
C ALA A 217 -8.76 24.52 7.79
N MET A 218 -7.91 23.49 7.65
CA MET A 218 -7.78 22.42 8.64
C MET A 218 -7.38 22.96 10.02
N MET A 219 -6.36 23.82 10.08
CA MET A 219 -5.85 24.42 11.31
C MET A 219 -6.88 25.29 12.01
N SER A 220 -7.65 26.06 11.23
CA SER A 220 -8.66 26.97 11.77
C SER A 220 -9.84 26.20 12.36
N MET A 221 -10.22 25.07 11.76
CA MET A 221 -11.40 24.31 12.18
C MET A 221 -11.12 23.43 13.41
N THR A 222 -9.92 22.85 13.53
CA THR A 222 -9.53 22.11 14.75
C THR A 222 -9.27 23.06 15.93
N MET A 223 -8.75 24.26 15.68
CA MET A 223 -8.66 25.30 16.71
C MET A 223 -10.03 25.81 17.17
N LEU A 224 -11.00 25.94 16.24
CA LEU A 224 -12.37 26.29 16.57
C LEU A 224 -13.03 25.27 17.51
N SER A 225 -12.76 23.97 17.30
CA SER A 225 -13.20 22.91 18.21
C SER A 225 -12.69 23.13 19.64
N ALA A 226 -11.38 23.37 19.79
CA ALA A 226 -10.79 23.63 21.10
C ALA A 226 -11.45 24.82 21.84
N VAL A 227 -11.76 25.90 21.13
CA VAL A 227 -12.48 27.07 21.70
C VAL A 227 -13.88 26.67 22.16
N VAL A 228 -14.62 25.92 21.34
CA VAL A 228 -15.95 25.43 21.68
C VAL A 228 -15.92 24.55 22.94
N THR A 229 -14.93 23.67 23.06
CA THR A 229 -14.74 22.80 24.23
C THR A 229 -14.46 23.59 25.51
N ILE A 230 -13.67 24.66 25.43
CA ILE A 230 -13.42 25.56 26.56
C ILE A 230 -14.71 26.26 26.99
N VAL A 231 -15.48 26.80 26.05
CA VAL A 231 -16.75 27.46 26.34
C VAL A 231 -17.73 26.48 26.98
N LYS A 232 -17.87 25.27 26.42
CA LYS A 232 -18.68 24.18 27.01
C LYS A 232 -18.26 23.87 28.45
N GLY A 233 -16.95 23.85 28.71
CA GLY A 233 -16.36 23.66 30.04
C GLY A 233 -16.89 24.64 31.09
N THR A 234 -17.20 25.89 30.70
CA THR A 234 -17.74 26.91 31.63
C THR A 234 -19.18 26.63 32.08
N TYR A 235 -19.92 25.83 31.31
CA TYR A 235 -21.33 25.51 31.57
C TYR A 235 -21.52 24.14 32.26
N LEU A 236 -20.46 23.39 32.54
CA LEU A 236 -20.51 22.08 33.21
C LEU A 236 -21.29 22.08 34.55
N PRO A 237 -21.11 23.08 35.45
CA PRO A 237 -21.84 23.11 36.73
C PRO A 237 -23.36 23.13 36.58
N LEU A 238 -23.86 23.68 35.48
CA LEU A 238 -25.30 23.76 35.19
C LEU A 238 -25.94 22.39 34.96
N PHE A 239 -25.14 21.37 34.64
CA PHE A 239 -25.62 19.99 34.47
C PHE A 239 -26.05 19.37 35.80
N THR A 240 -25.35 19.68 36.88
CA THR A 240 -25.60 19.15 38.22
C THR A 240 -26.52 20.03 39.06
N ASP A 241 -26.89 21.22 38.55
CA ASP A 241 -27.82 22.12 39.22
C ASP A 241 -29.23 21.51 39.27
N THR A 242 -29.80 21.50 40.47
CA THR A 242 -31.08 20.85 40.75
C THR A 242 -32.28 21.81 40.74
N THR A 243 -32.03 23.12 40.61
CA THR A 243 -33.05 24.16 40.70
C THR A 243 -33.96 24.25 39.48
N ASP A 244 -33.41 24.09 38.27
CA ASP A 244 -34.20 24.03 37.02
C ASP A 244 -33.55 23.07 35.99
N PRO A 245 -33.80 21.75 36.12
CA PRO A 245 -33.13 20.71 35.33
C PRO A 245 -33.51 20.66 33.84
N LEU A 246 -34.57 21.36 33.41
CA LEU A 246 -35.00 21.40 32.00
C LEU A 246 -34.53 22.65 31.26
N TRP A 247 -34.20 23.73 31.98
CA TRP A 247 -33.78 25.01 31.40
C TRP A 247 -32.27 25.26 31.53
N LYS A 248 -31.68 25.05 32.71
CA LYS A 248 -30.27 25.38 32.97
C LYS A 248 -29.26 24.56 32.14
N PRO A 249 -29.48 23.28 31.83
CA PRO A 249 -28.56 22.51 30.99
C PRO A 249 -28.59 22.87 29.49
N VAL A 250 -29.51 23.72 29.04
CA VAL A 250 -29.68 24.04 27.61
C VAL A 250 -28.41 24.57 26.93
N PRO A 251 -27.67 25.55 27.49
CA PRO A 251 -26.41 26.01 26.90
C PRO A 251 -25.37 24.90 26.76
N LEU A 252 -25.28 23.99 27.74
CA LEU A 252 -24.34 22.88 27.70
C LEU A 252 -24.67 21.92 26.56
N VAL A 253 -25.95 21.58 26.37
CA VAL A 253 -26.40 20.70 25.27
C VAL A 253 -26.18 21.36 23.91
N LEU A 254 -26.47 22.66 23.78
CA LEU A 254 -26.21 23.42 22.55
C LEU A 254 -24.73 23.39 22.16
N TRP A 255 -23.84 23.71 23.11
CA TRP A 255 -22.40 23.69 22.85
C TRP A 255 -21.87 22.27 22.55
N GLY A 256 -22.39 21.23 23.21
CA GLY A 256 -22.05 19.85 22.89
C GLY A 256 -22.47 19.43 21.47
N LEU A 257 -23.67 19.84 21.03
CA LEU A 257 -24.13 19.59 19.66
C LEU A 257 -23.29 20.34 18.61
N VAL A 258 -22.83 21.56 18.94
CA VAL A 258 -21.94 22.34 18.08
C VAL A 258 -20.57 21.68 17.98
N GLU A 259 -19.98 21.29 19.11
CA GLU A 259 -18.67 20.63 19.19
C GLU A 259 -18.62 19.35 18.36
N GLN A 260 -19.49 18.37 18.64
CA GLN A 260 -19.44 17.07 17.96
C GLN A 260 -19.52 17.22 16.43
N ASN A 261 -20.33 18.15 15.94
CA ASN A 261 -20.53 18.37 14.51
C ASN A 261 -19.36 19.15 13.88
N ILE A 262 -18.78 20.13 14.58
CA ILE A 262 -17.57 20.84 14.11
C ILE A 262 -16.40 19.87 13.98
N VAL A 263 -16.19 18.97 14.95
CA VAL A 263 -15.10 17.99 14.89
C VAL A 263 -15.29 17.02 13.72
N ILE A 264 -16.52 16.53 13.48
CA ILE A 264 -16.83 15.68 12.31
C ILE A 264 -16.52 16.40 11.00
N ILE A 265 -16.94 17.67 10.87
CA ILE A 265 -16.68 18.47 9.66
C ILE A 265 -15.17 18.69 9.50
N ALA A 266 -14.44 19.01 10.57
CA ALA A 266 -12.98 19.20 10.56
C ALA A 266 -12.23 17.98 10.04
N ALA A 267 -12.64 16.78 10.45
CA ALA A 267 -12.07 15.52 10.00
C ALA A 267 -12.29 15.22 8.51
N CYS A 268 -13.25 15.89 7.88
CA CYS A 268 -13.58 15.69 6.46
C CYS A 268 -12.89 16.69 5.53
N VAL A 269 -12.48 17.86 6.02
CA VAL A 269 -11.79 18.91 5.23
C VAL A 269 -10.59 18.40 4.40
N PRO A 270 -9.69 17.55 4.92
CA PRO A 270 -8.43 17.25 4.21
C PRO A 270 -8.64 16.38 2.97
N THR A 271 -9.67 15.52 2.98
CA THR A 271 -9.96 14.57 1.90
C THR A 271 -10.84 15.17 0.80
N MET A 272 -11.45 16.34 1.02
CA MET A 272 -12.27 17.06 0.03
C MET A 272 -11.47 17.80 -1.06
N ARG A 273 -10.13 17.76 -1.01
CA ARG A 273 -9.21 18.42 -1.97
C ARG A 273 -9.54 18.18 -3.46
N PRO A 274 -9.97 16.98 -3.92
CA PRO A 274 -10.34 16.76 -5.32
C PRO A 274 -11.63 17.45 -5.76
N PHE A 275 -12.57 17.70 -4.83
CA PHE A 275 -13.90 18.25 -5.12
C PHE A 275 -13.85 19.76 -5.39
N PHE A 276 -13.12 20.50 -4.55
CA PHE A 276 -12.97 21.96 -4.71
C PHE A 276 -12.25 22.33 -6.01
N ASN A 277 -11.31 21.52 -6.48
CA ASN A 277 -10.62 21.73 -7.75
C ASN A 277 -11.54 21.62 -8.98
N ARG A 278 -12.62 20.83 -8.91
CA ARG A 278 -13.62 20.71 -10.00
C ARG A 278 -14.71 21.78 -9.92
N VAL A 279 -15.18 22.09 -8.71
CA VAL A 279 -16.29 23.04 -8.51
C VAL A 279 -15.84 24.49 -8.67
N TRP A 280 -14.64 24.85 -8.19
CA TRP A 280 -14.14 26.23 -8.30
C TRP A 280 -13.73 26.62 -9.73
N LYS A 281 -13.26 25.67 -10.55
CA LYS A 281 -13.04 25.88 -12.00
C LYS A 281 -14.35 26.15 -12.76
N ARG A 282 -15.49 25.64 -12.27
CA ARG A 282 -16.83 25.98 -12.79
C ARG A 282 -17.40 27.27 -12.19
N GLY A 283 -17.03 27.63 -10.96
CA GLY A 283 -17.49 28.87 -10.30
C GLY A 283 -16.88 30.15 -10.88
N LEU A 284 -15.60 30.09 -11.33
CA LEU A 284 -14.91 31.23 -11.94
C LEU A 284 -15.34 31.55 -13.38
N THR A 285 -16.15 30.69 -14.01
CA THR A 285 -16.71 30.92 -15.36
C THR A 285 -18.14 31.47 -15.34
N SER A 286 -18.69 31.75 -14.15
CA SER A 286 -20.01 32.37 -13.98
C SER A 286 -19.89 33.83 -13.53
N ARG A 287 -19.31 34.69 -14.36
CA ARG A 287 -19.54 36.14 -14.27
C ARG A 287 -19.78 36.70 -15.66
N SER A 288 -21.05 37.02 -15.88
CA SER A 288 -21.60 37.72 -17.03
C SER A 288 -20.83 39.02 -17.31
N ALA A 289 -20.43 39.22 -18.55
CA ALA A 289 -19.88 40.47 -19.08
C ALA A 289 -20.24 40.57 -20.59
N PRO A 290 -20.39 41.78 -21.16
CA PRO A 290 -21.62 42.18 -21.84
C PRO A 290 -21.56 42.11 -23.37
N HIS A 291 -22.75 42.20 -23.96
CA HIS A 291 -23.02 42.54 -25.35
C HIS A 291 -22.11 43.65 -25.91
N SER A 292 -21.49 43.37 -27.06
CA SER A 292 -21.23 44.38 -28.10
C SER A 292 -21.46 43.76 -29.48
N ARG A 293 -22.20 44.52 -30.30
CA ARG A 293 -22.85 44.14 -31.56
C ARG A 293 -21.89 43.98 -32.74
N SER A 294 -22.26 43.04 -33.61
CA SER A 294 -22.27 43.04 -35.09
C SER A 294 -21.06 43.60 -35.86
N LEU A 295 -20.59 42.80 -36.82
CA LEU A 295 -20.84 43.10 -38.24
C LEU A 295 -20.60 41.85 -39.09
N ALA A 296 -21.64 41.49 -39.83
CA ALA A 296 -21.63 40.47 -40.87
C ALA A 296 -20.93 41.00 -42.12
N LEU A 297 -20.30 40.09 -42.88
CA LEU A 297 -20.10 40.20 -44.32
C LEU A 297 -19.70 38.82 -44.86
N ASP A 298 -20.70 38.08 -45.33
CA ASP A 298 -20.53 37.18 -46.48
C ASP A 298 -20.69 38.00 -47.75
N PRO A 299 -20.06 37.58 -48.87
CA PRO A 299 -20.92 37.10 -49.96
C PRO A 299 -20.37 35.89 -50.74
N PHE A 300 -21.31 34.99 -51.10
CA PHE A 300 -21.60 34.36 -52.42
C PHE A 300 -20.42 34.03 -53.37
N SER A 301 -20.40 33.01 -54.24
CA SER A 301 -21.19 31.83 -54.64
C SER A 301 -20.41 31.27 -55.87
N SER A 302 -20.39 29.98 -56.24
CA SER A 302 -21.42 29.31 -57.05
C SER A 302 -20.81 28.08 -57.76
N ALA A 303 -21.66 27.06 -57.98
CA ALA A 303 -21.69 26.06 -59.09
C ALA A 303 -20.52 25.05 -59.27
N ALA A 304 -20.68 23.78 -59.66
CA ALA A 304 -21.82 22.88 -59.94
C ALA A 304 -21.29 21.43 -60.19
N GLY A 305 -22.15 20.40 -59.97
CA GLY A 305 -22.08 19.01 -60.53
C GLY A 305 -20.89 18.13 -60.09
N GLU A 306 -20.94 16.81 -59.91
CA GLU A 306 -21.92 15.75 -60.18
C GLU A 306 -21.47 14.47 -59.41
N ARG A 307 -22.35 13.46 -59.41
CA ARG A 307 -22.50 12.22 -58.62
C ARG A 307 -21.30 11.27 -58.30
N GLU A 308 -21.47 10.68 -57.09
CA GLU A 308 -21.38 9.26 -56.67
C GLU A 308 -20.11 8.61 -56.07
N ARG A 309 -20.37 7.99 -54.90
CA ARG A 309 -19.72 6.85 -54.20
C ARG A 309 -18.30 7.01 -53.65
N LEU A 310 -18.21 7.12 -52.32
CA LEU A 310 -17.41 6.27 -51.42
C LEU A 310 -17.44 6.86 -50.00
N GLY A 311 -18.03 6.14 -49.04
CA GLY A 311 -18.00 6.51 -47.63
C GLY A 311 -16.67 6.12 -47.00
N ARG A 312 -15.81 7.11 -46.72
CA ARG A 312 -14.67 6.99 -45.80
C ARG A 312 -14.34 8.36 -45.18
N GLN A 313 -14.12 8.35 -43.86
CA GLN A 313 -13.34 9.31 -43.04
C GLN A 313 -13.87 10.73 -42.77
N ASN A 314 -13.82 11.10 -41.49
CA ASN A 314 -13.24 12.33 -40.95
C ASN A 314 -12.69 11.97 -39.56
N LYS A 315 -11.37 11.84 -39.36
CA LYS A 315 -10.38 12.88 -39.03
C LYS A 315 -10.83 13.90 -37.96
N SER A 316 -10.05 13.85 -36.88
CA SER A 316 -9.90 14.71 -35.71
C SER A 316 -10.41 16.14 -35.78
N ASN A 317 -10.82 16.64 -34.61
CA ASN A 317 -10.02 17.67 -33.98
C ASN A 317 -9.98 17.51 -32.45
N SER A 318 -8.73 17.53 -31.98
CA SER A 318 -8.26 17.86 -30.65
C SER A 318 -8.78 19.21 -30.18
N ASP A 319 -9.11 19.32 -28.90
CA ASP A 319 -8.82 20.53 -28.15
C ASP A 319 -8.34 20.21 -26.74
N LEU A 320 -7.16 20.78 -26.48
CA LEU A 320 -6.23 20.58 -25.41
C LEU A 320 -6.42 21.75 -24.44
N ALA A 321 -6.83 21.50 -23.19
CA ALA A 321 -6.88 22.54 -22.16
C ALA A 321 -5.66 22.45 -21.25
N LEU A 322 -4.60 23.13 -21.68
CA LEU A 322 -3.38 23.45 -20.95
C LEU A 322 -3.66 24.66 -20.03
N VAL A 323 -3.49 24.52 -18.72
CA VAL A 323 -3.33 25.61 -17.74
C VAL A 323 -2.44 25.04 -16.63
N GLY A 324 -1.19 25.42 -16.41
CA GLY A 324 -0.51 26.69 -16.64
C GLY A 324 -0.05 27.21 -15.27
N ALA A 325 1.25 27.19 -15.00
CA ALA A 325 1.88 27.98 -13.96
C ALA A 325 2.83 28.96 -14.68
N GLU A 326 2.63 30.25 -14.44
CA GLU A 326 3.26 31.37 -15.14
C GLU A 326 4.79 31.39 -15.01
N VAL A 327 5.45 31.64 -16.14
CA VAL A 327 6.81 32.19 -16.21
C VAL A 327 6.68 33.59 -16.80
N ASP A 328 7.34 34.56 -16.18
CA ASP A 328 7.41 35.95 -16.61
C ASP A 328 8.19 36.08 -17.94
N MET A 329 7.43 36.30 -19.02
CA MET A 329 7.93 36.39 -20.41
C MET A 329 8.66 37.71 -20.74
N HIS A 330 8.71 38.69 -19.84
CA HIS A 330 9.34 39.98 -20.15
C HIS A 330 10.87 39.97 -19.96
N THR A 331 11.41 38.99 -19.23
CA THR A 331 12.86 38.86 -18.98
C THR A 331 13.58 38.02 -20.05
N LEU A 332 12.85 37.22 -20.84
CA LEU A 332 13.41 36.28 -21.83
C LEU A 332 13.71 36.92 -23.20
N ASN A 333 12.97 37.96 -23.60
CA ASN A 333 13.10 38.58 -24.92
C ASN A 333 14.29 39.55 -25.09
N LYS A 334 15.17 39.68 -24.10
CA LYS A 334 16.34 40.57 -24.17
C LYS A 334 17.68 39.86 -24.40
N ALA A 335 17.69 38.52 -24.52
CA ALA A 335 18.92 37.73 -24.60
C ALA A 335 19.05 36.84 -25.84
N ILE A 336 18.18 36.97 -26.84
CA ILE A 336 18.32 36.24 -28.11
C ILE A 336 18.08 37.23 -29.25
N ASP A 337 19.17 37.81 -29.75
CA ASP A 337 19.24 38.43 -31.05
C ASP A 337 20.48 37.83 -31.75
N LYS A 338 20.26 37.26 -32.95
CA LYS A 338 21.24 36.91 -34.01
C LYS A 338 22.18 35.72 -33.72
N ASP A 339 22.33 34.68 -34.53
CA ASP A 339 22.11 34.49 -35.98
C ASP A 339 21.83 33.00 -36.31
N ASP A 340 21.19 32.83 -37.47
CA ASP A 340 21.13 31.67 -38.38
C ASP A 340 20.30 30.41 -38.05
N ALA A 341 19.13 30.43 -38.68
CA ALA A 341 18.26 29.33 -39.04
C ALA A 341 18.84 28.47 -40.17
N ALA A 342 18.54 27.17 -40.17
CA ALA A 342 17.87 26.46 -41.28
C ALA A 342 17.86 24.94 -41.08
N SER A 343 16.65 24.37 -41.03
CA SER A 343 16.20 23.14 -41.70
C SER A 343 15.22 22.39 -40.80
N GLY A 344 13.95 22.40 -41.20
CA GLY A 344 12.89 21.64 -40.54
C GLY A 344 12.94 20.18 -40.94
N GLU A 345 12.90 19.29 -39.95
CA GLU A 345 12.26 17.98 -40.04
C GLU A 345 12.18 17.32 -38.65
N SER A 346 11.07 16.63 -38.42
CA SER A 346 10.79 15.71 -37.30
C SER A 346 10.46 16.29 -35.91
N GLN A 347 9.17 16.18 -35.54
CA GLN A 347 8.77 15.99 -34.16
C GLN A 347 9.22 14.60 -33.69
N ARG A 348 10.43 14.49 -33.15
CA ARG A 348 10.92 13.40 -32.27
C ARG A 348 12.34 13.78 -31.84
N GLY A 349 12.50 14.24 -30.60
CA GLY A 349 13.83 14.52 -30.05
C GLY A 349 13.76 14.79 -28.56
N ILE A 350 14.42 13.93 -27.78
CA ILE A 350 14.92 14.31 -26.47
C ILE A 350 16.10 15.24 -26.75
N VAL A 351 15.94 16.52 -26.40
CA VAL A 351 16.96 17.56 -26.65
C VAL A 351 18.03 17.49 -25.56
N ARG A 352 19.28 17.69 -25.98
CA ARG A 352 20.53 17.72 -25.20
C ARG A 352 20.45 18.72 -24.03
N THR A 353 20.81 18.23 -22.85
CA THR A 353 21.04 18.84 -21.53
C THR A 353 20.48 20.25 -21.30
N VAL A 354 19.29 20.29 -20.71
CA VAL A 354 18.80 21.43 -19.93
C VAL A 354 19.01 21.08 -18.46
N GLU A 355 19.59 22.01 -17.70
CA GLU A 355 19.85 21.90 -16.26
C GLU A 355 18.62 21.30 -15.53
N VAL A 356 18.74 20.04 -15.07
CA VAL A 356 17.64 19.33 -14.41
C VAL A 356 17.60 19.79 -12.95
N ARG A 357 16.74 20.77 -12.65
CA ARG A 357 16.31 21.01 -11.27
C ARG A 357 15.43 19.85 -10.83
N MET A 358 15.94 19.04 -9.90
CA MET A 358 15.20 17.97 -9.27
C MET A 358 14.40 18.51 -8.08
N ASP A 359 13.07 18.61 -8.25
CA ASP A 359 12.16 18.60 -7.11
C ASP A 359 11.93 17.14 -6.72
N TRP A 360 12.49 16.75 -5.57
CA TRP A 360 12.24 15.46 -4.94
C TRP A 360 10.79 15.42 -4.44
N ASN A 361 9.93 14.67 -5.14
CA ASN A 361 8.66 14.23 -4.58
C ASN A 361 8.91 12.89 -3.87
N ASP A 362 8.62 12.81 -2.56
CA ASP A 362 8.64 11.58 -1.74
C ASP A 362 7.67 10.46 -2.21
N LYS A 363 7.16 10.55 -3.44
CA LYS A 363 6.31 9.53 -4.05
C LYS A 363 7.22 8.63 -4.89
N GLY A 364 7.56 7.46 -4.35
CA GLY A 364 8.44 6.48 -4.98
C GLY A 364 8.11 6.15 -6.43
N MET A 365 9.06 5.52 -7.13
CA MET A 365 8.91 5.17 -8.55
C MET A 365 7.72 4.25 -8.80
N TYR A 366 6.99 4.49 -9.89
CA TYR A 366 5.87 3.63 -10.29
C TYR A 366 6.42 2.26 -10.73
N GLY A 367 6.01 1.20 -10.06
CA GLY A 367 6.52 -0.16 -10.25
C GLY A 367 7.85 -0.46 -9.54
N GLY A 368 8.36 0.43 -8.68
CA GLY A 368 9.68 0.41 -8.02
C GLY A 368 9.96 -0.72 -7.01
N HIS A 369 9.71 -1.98 -7.39
CA HIS A 369 9.86 -3.19 -6.58
C HIS A 369 11.29 -3.78 -6.55
N SER A 370 12.33 -2.99 -6.77
CA SER A 370 13.71 -3.46 -6.57
C SER A 370 13.95 -3.64 -5.07
N TYR A 371 14.28 -4.86 -4.62
CA TYR A 371 14.40 -5.17 -3.20
C TYR A 371 15.44 -4.32 -2.46
N ALA A 372 16.49 -3.89 -3.16
CA ALA A 372 17.53 -2.99 -2.65
C ALA A 372 17.34 -1.52 -3.07
N ASN A 373 16.19 -1.17 -3.66
CA ASN A 373 15.89 0.15 -4.22
C ASN A 373 16.89 0.66 -5.28
N TYR A 374 17.57 -0.25 -6.00
CA TYR A 374 18.56 0.14 -7.01
C TYR A 374 17.96 0.84 -8.24
N GLY A 375 16.63 0.88 -8.38
CA GLY A 375 15.95 1.77 -9.33
C GLY A 375 16.22 3.27 -9.07
N LEU A 376 16.63 3.63 -7.85
CA LEU A 376 17.04 4.98 -7.48
C LEU A 376 18.53 5.28 -7.77
N GLY A 377 19.24 4.36 -8.44
CA GLY A 377 20.65 4.45 -8.81
C GLY A 377 21.62 3.91 -7.75
N GLY A 378 21.26 3.97 -6.46
CA GLY A 378 22.05 3.37 -5.37
C GLY A 378 23.28 4.17 -4.95
N PHE A 379 23.45 5.39 -5.44
CA PHE A 379 24.48 6.34 -5.02
C PHE A 379 24.01 7.79 -5.15
N ASN A 380 24.60 8.69 -4.36
CA ASN A 380 24.29 10.12 -4.39
C ASN A 380 24.63 10.72 -5.77
N GLY A 381 23.78 11.63 -6.26
CA GLY A 381 23.93 12.25 -7.58
C GLY A 381 23.38 11.43 -8.75
N SER A 382 22.65 10.34 -8.48
CA SER A 382 21.95 9.57 -9.50
C SER A 382 20.78 10.34 -10.12
N LEU A 383 20.61 10.21 -11.44
CA LEU A 383 19.41 10.67 -12.16
C LEU A 383 18.38 9.54 -12.20
N VAL A 384 17.17 9.80 -11.70
CA VAL A 384 16.06 8.85 -11.73
C VAL A 384 15.15 9.16 -12.92
N VAL A 385 14.98 8.19 -13.82
CA VAL A 385 14.03 8.27 -14.94
C VAL A 385 12.78 7.46 -14.58
N ASP A 386 11.74 8.14 -14.09
CA ASP A 386 10.45 7.51 -13.76
C ASP A 386 9.60 7.30 -15.02
N MET A 387 9.41 6.02 -15.39
CA MET A 387 8.74 5.63 -16.63
C MET A 387 7.21 5.54 -16.51
N LYS A 388 6.60 5.98 -15.41
CA LYS A 388 5.15 5.84 -15.14
C LYS A 388 4.22 6.33 -16.26
N ASN A 389 4.64 7.33 -17.03
CA ASN A 389 3.83 7.90 -18.11
C ASN A 389 3.96 7.14 -19.43
N MET A 390 4.84 6.14 -19.50
CA MET A 390 5.02 5.27 -20.67
C MET A 390 4.09 4.05 -20.58
N GLY A 391 2.79 4.32 -20.48
CA GLY A 391 1.73 3.31 -20.29
C GLY A 391 1.03 2.86 -21.58
N ALA A 392 1.57 3.20 -22.75
CA ALA A 392 1.02 2.85 -24.06
C ALA A 392 0.83 1.33 -24.18
N PHE A 393 -0.18 0.90 -24.95
CA PHE A 393 -0.47 -0.50 -25.22
C PHE A 393 -1.20 -0.64 -26.56
N SER A 394 -0.82 -1.64 -27.34
CA SER A 394 -1.51 -2.11 -28.54
C SER A 394 -1.36 -3.62 -28.68
N TYR A 395 -2.31 -4.27 -29.34
CA TYR A 395 -2.28 -5.70 -29.61
C TYR A 395 -2.39 -5.96 -31.12
N ASN A 396 -1.61 -6.93 -31.62
CA ASN A 396 -1.63 -7.38 -33.00
C ASN A 396 -2.16 -8.83 -33.03
N GLU A 397 -3.35 -9.01 -33.59
CA GLU A 397 -4.02 -10.30 -33.69
C GLU A 397 -3.32 -11.28 -34.65
N THR A 398 -2.70 -10.77 -35.72
CA THR A 398 -2.02 -11.58 -36.73
C THR A 398 -0.76 -12.22 -36.17
N ASP A 399 0.06 -11.42 -35.48
CA ASP A 399 1.33 -11.87 -34.89
C ASP A 399 1.15 -12.42 -33.47
N GLN A 400 -0.05 -12.26 -32.89
CA GLN A 400 -0.38 -12.59 -31.50
C GLN A 400 0.57 -11.93 -30.48
N THR A 401 0.95 -10.68 -30.77
CA THR A 401 1.89 -9.90 -29.96
C THR A 401 1.22 -8.70 -29.30
N ALA A 402 1.67 -8.37 -28.10
CA ALA A 402 1.32 -7.14 -27.41
C ALA A 402 2.53 -6.20 -27.39
N THR A 403 2.32 -4.95 -27.79
CA THR A 403 3.33 -3.89 -27.76
C THR A 403 2.94 -2.86 -26.70
N PHE A 404 3.84 -2.53 -25.78
CA PHE A 404 3.53 -1.63 -24.67
C PHE A 404 4.77 -0.98 -24.06
N GLY A 405 4.56 0.16 -23.39
CA GLY A 405 5.63 0.86 -22.69
C GLY A 405 5.93 0.26 -21.30
N PRO A 406 7.16 0.44 -20.79
CA PRO A 406 7.66 -0.14 -19.53
C PRO A 406 6.96 0.40 -18.28
N GLY A 407 6.22 1.50 -18.41
CA GLY A 407 5.45 2.12 -17.34
C GLY A 407 4.18 1.38 -16.98
N ASN A 408 3.80 0.33 -17.71
CA ASN A 408 2.68 -0.53 -17.33
C ASN A 408 3.05 -1.38 -16.11
N LEU A 409 2.14 -1.47 -15.15
CA LEU A 409 2.20 -2.48 -14.09
C LEU A 409 1.69 -3.83 -14.60
N LEU A 410 2.06 -4.93 -13.96
CA LEU A 410 1.62 -6.27 -14.36
C LEU A 410 0.08 -6.38 -14.35
N GLY A 411 -0.59 -5.80 -13.35
CA GLY A 411 -2.06 -5.79 -13.29
C GLY A 411 -2.70 -5.01 -14.44
N ASN A 412 -2.08 -3.91 -14.87
CA ASN A 412 -2.56 -3.15 -16.03
C ASN A 412 -2.46 -3.98 -17.32
N LEU A 413 -1.42 -4.80 -17.46
CA LEU A 413 -1.28 -5.70 -18.60
C LEU A 413 -2.30 -6.84 -18.55
N SER A 414 -2.54 -7.42 -17.37
CA SER A 414 -3.58 -8.45 -17.18
C SER A 414 -4.95 -7.95 -17.59
N GLN A 415 -5.34 -6.74 -17.14
CA GLN A 415 -6.63 -6.13 -17.50
C GLN A 415 -6.77 -5.82 -19.00
N LYS A 416 -5.66 -5.55 -19.70
CA LYS A 416 -5.67 -5.27 -21.14
C LYS A 416 -5.68 -6.55 -21.99
N LEU A 417 -5.03 -7.62 -21.53
CA LEU A 417 -4.93 -8.90 -22.24
C LEU A 417 -6.16 -9.80 -22.01
N GLN A 418 -6.76 -9.77 -20.83
CA GLN A 418 -7.94 -10.58 -20.48
C GLN A 418 -9.10 -10.45 -21.48
N PRO A 419 -9.59 -9.24 -21.86
CA PRO A 419 -10.72 -9.12 -22.80
C PRO A 419 -10.36 -9.60 -24.22
N LEU A 420 -9.08 -9.75 -24.54
CA LEU A 420 -8.59 -10.29 -25.80
C LEU A 420 -8.47 -11.83 -25.78
N GLY A 421 -8.78 -12.47 -24.64
CA GLY A 421 -8.61 -13.92 -24.45
C GLY A 421 -7.14 -14.34 -24.47
N ARG A 422 -6.22 -13.45 -24.09
CA ARG A 422 -4.78 -13.68 -24.11
C ARG A 422 -4.17 -13.57 -22.71
N ALA A 423 -3.03 -14.24 -22.53
CA ALA A 423 -2.19 -14.15 -21.36
C ALA A 423 -0.71 -14.16 -21.77
N THR A 424 0.19 -13.83 -20.86
CA THR A 424 1.63 -14.03 -21.03
C THR A 424 2.22 -14.36 -19.65
N ALA A 425 3.43 -14.92 -19.61
CA ALA A 425 4.07 -15.30 -18.35
C ALA A 425 4.69 -14.07 -17.69
N TYR A 426 4.10 -13.62 -16.57
CA TYR A 426 4.69 -12.67 -15.63
C TYR A 426 4.15 -12.91 -14.22
N GLY A 427 4.68 -12.21 -13.23
CA GLY A 427 4.35 -12.37 -11.82
C GLY A 427 2.92 -11.94 -11.42
N GLU A 428 2.51 -12.38 -10.24
CA GLU A 428 1.13 -12.26 -9.74
C GLU A 428 0.86 -10.98 -8.92
N VAL A 429 1.91 -10.23 -8.59
CA VAL A 429 1.81 -8.98 -7.84
C VAL A 429 1.52 -7.83 -8.80
N ASP A 430 0.27 -7.36 -8.83
CA ASP A 430 -0.21 -6.44 -9.86
C ASP A 430 0.52 -5.09 -9.87
N VAL A 431 1.11 -4.68 -8.74
CA VAL A 431 1.80 -3.40 -8.58
C VAL A 431 3.26 -3.38 -9.07
N ILE A 432 3.81 -4.53 -9.48
CA ILE A 432 5.16 -4.62 -10.03
C ILE A 432 5.21 -3.95 -11.41
N GLY A 433 6.27 -3.18 -11.67
CA GLY A 433 6.52 -2.55 -12.96
C GLY A 433 7.05 -3.53 -14.01
N SER A 434 6.44 -3.53 -15.20
CA SER A 434 6.82 -4.43 -16.30
C SER A 434 8.27 -4.24 -16.76
N GLY A 435 8.78 -3.00 -16.81
CA GLY A 435 10.14 -2.71 -17.27
C GLY A 435 11.24 -3.45 -16.52
N GLY A 436 11.20 -3.44 -15.20
CA GLY A 436 12.15 -4.19 -14.37
C GLY A 436 11.88 -5.69 -14.43
N HIS A 437 10.62 -6.10 -14.24
CA HIS A 437 10.25 -7.51 -14.13
C HIS A 437 10.61 -8.34 -15.36
N MET A 438 10.34 -7.82 -16.57
CA MET A 438 10.56 -8.56 -17.82
C MET A 438 12.04 -8.70 -18.18
N THR A 439 12.92 -7.88 -17.61
CA THR A 439 14.33 -7.78 -18.01
C THR A 439 15.29 -8.47 -17.06
N ILE A 440 14.76 -9.12 -16.03
CA ILE A 440 15.50 -9.88 -15.02
C ILE A 440 15.10 -11.37 -15.01
N GLY A 441 14.33 -11.81 -16.01
CA GLY A 441 13.68 -13.11 -16.08
C GLY A 441 12.16 -12.95 -16.10
N GLY A 442 11.60 -12.44 -15.00
CA GLY A 442 10.16 -12.33 -14.79
C GLY A 442 9.49 -13.68 -14.50
N LEU A 443 9.66 -14.15 -13.26
CA LEU A 443 9.03 -15.37 -12.75
C LEU A 443 7.54 -15.13 -12.46
N GLY A 444 6.75 -16.18 -12.60
CA GLY A 444 5.30 -16.15 -12.38
C GLY A 444 4.64 -17.49 -12.64
N THR A 445 3.38 -17.67 -12.25
CA THR A 445 2.73 -19.00 -12.21
C THR A 445 2.50 -19.64 -13.58
N LEU A 446 2.43 -18.86 -14.66
CA LEU A 446 2.41 -19.40 -16.04
C LEU A 446 3.79 -19.78 -16.59
N SER A 447 4.88 -19.50 -15.88
CA SER A 447 6.24 -19.67 -16.41
C SER A 447 6.56 -21.13 -16.73
N ARG A 448 6.05 -22.08 -15.96
CA ARG A 448 6.23 -23.52 -16.23
C ARG A 448 5.55 -23.97 -17.53
N GLN A 449 4.53 -23.25 -17.99
CA GLN A 449 3.81 -23.56 -19.23
C GLN A 449 4.39 -22.80 -20.43
N LEU A 450 4.72 -21.51 -20.26
CA LEU A 450 5.07 -20.63 -21.37
C LEU A 450 6.56 -20.26 -21.44
N GLY A 451 7.35 -20.53 -20.41
CA GLY A 451 8.68 -19.95 -20.19
C GLY A 451 8.58 -18.62 -19.44
N LEU A 452 9.72 -17.97 -19.18
CA LEU A 452 9.77 -16.73 -18.41
C LEU A 452 9.20 -15.55 -19.21
N ALA A 453 8.87 -14.45 -18.51
CA ALA A 453 8.48 -13.20 -19.18
C ALA A 453 9.53 -12.76 -20.21
N THR A 454 10.81 -12.88 -19.85
CA THR A 454 11.91 -12.52 -20.74
C THR A 454 11.98 -13.37 -22.01
N ASP A 455 11.45 -14.59 -22.00
CA ASP A 455 11.44 -15.49 -23.15
C ASP A 455 10.36 -15.10 -24.15
N GLN A 456 9.33 -14.38 -23.68
CA GLN A 456 8.24 -13.89 -24.51
C GLN A 456 8.60 -12.59 -25.24
N ILE A 457 9.72 -11.93 -24.92
CA ILE A 457 10.12 -10.69 -25.60
C ILE A 457 10.53 -11.03 -27.04
N VAL A 458 9.86 -10.41 -28.02
CA VAL A 458 10.17 -10.51 -29.45
C VAL A 458 11.15 -9.41 -29.85
N SER A 459 10.88 -8.18 -29.38
CA SER A 459 11.75 -7.03 -29.58
C SER A 459 11.53 -6.00 -28.48
N ALA A 460 12.49 -5.09 -28.33
CA ALA A 460 12.39 -3.94 -27.44
C ALA A 460 13.02 -2.70 -28.06
N GLN A 461 12.39 -1.54 -27.88
CA GLN A 461 13.00 -0.25 -28.18
C GLN A 461 13.79 0.22 -26.96
N CYS A 462 15.06 0.55 -27.17
CA CYS A 462 16.04 0.79 -26.12
C CYS A 462 16.75 2.13 -26.35
N VAL A 463 16.97 2.90 -25.28
CA VAL A 463 17.94 4.00 -25.25
C VAL A 463 19.24 3.46 -24.67
N VAL A 464 20.31 3.51 -25.46
CA VAL A 464 21.65 3.06 -25.05
C VAL A 464 22.48 4.23 -24.48
N ALA A 465 23.66 3.94 -23.94
CA ALA A 465 24.45 4.90 -23.14
C ALA A 465 24.82 6.19 -23.89
N ASN A 466 25.00 6.12 -25.21
CA ASN A 466 25.28 7.30 -26.06
C ASN A 466 24.02 8.14 -26.38
N GLY A 467 22.85 7.78 -25.85
CA GLY A 467 21.57 8.47 -26.06
C GLY A 467 20.80 8.04 -27.31
N SER A 468 21.34 7.14 -28.15
CA SER A 468 20.66 6.66 -29.36
C SER A 468 19.50 5.73 -29.02
N ILE A 469 18.43 5.81 -29.82
CA ILE A 469 17.29 4.89 -29.75
C ILE A 469 17.52 3.77 -30.75
N VAL A 470 17.55 2.53 -30.27
CA VAL A 470 17.79 1.32 -31.07
C VAL A 470 16.73 0.26 -30.81
N THR A 471 16.47 -0.59 -31.80
CA THR A 471 15.64 -1.78 -31.63
C THR A 471 16.52 -2.99 -31.35
N ALA A 472 16.23 -3.71 -30.27
CA ALA A 472 16.85 -4.98 -29.94
C ALA A 472 15.88 -6.13 -30.26
N SER A 473 16.30 -7.08 -31.10
CA SER A 473 15.58 -8.29 -31.47
C SER A 473 16.56 -9.39 -31.85
N ALA A 474 16.07 -10.58 -32.20
CA ALA A 474 16.93 -11.66 -32.66
C ALA A 474 17.71 -11.32 -33.95
N SER A 475 17.18 -10.42 -34.79
CA SER A 475 17.80 -10.02 -36.06
C SER A 475 18.47 -8.65 -36.03
N THR A 476 18.19 -7.81 -35.03
CA THR A 476 18.67 -6.43 -34.93
C THR A 476 19.26 -6.19 -33.54
N ASN A 477 20.53 -5.79 -33.45
CA ASN A 477 21.26 -5.68 -32.18
C ASN A 477 21.13 -6.95 -31.29
N PRO A 478 21.48 -8.14 -31.80
CA PRO A 478 21.22 -9.42 -31.12
C PRO A 478 21.96 -9.56 -29.77
N ASP A 479 23.10 -8.90 -29.60
CA ASP A 479 23.83 -8.90 -28.35
C ASP A 479 23.18 -8.05 -27.26
N LEU A 480 22.64 -6.87 -27.62
CA LEU A 480 21.79 -6.09 -26.72
C LEU A 480 20.51 -6.89 -26.39
N PHE A 481 19.91 -7.54 -27.38
CA PHE A 481 18.72 -8.37 -27.19
C PHE A 481 18.96 -9.58 -26.27
N PHE A 482 20.15 -10.18 -26.33
CA PHE A 482 20.59 -11.18 -25.36
C PHE A 482 20.71 -10.58 -23.95
N ALA A 483 21.37 -9.43 -23.83
CA ALA A 483 21.67 -8.79 -22.55
C ALA A 483 20.43 -8.30 -21.80
N ILE A 484 19.49 -7.63 -22.50
CA ILE A 484 18.26 -7.13 -21.86
C ILE A 484 17.34 -8.23 -21.37
N ARG A 485 17.49 -9.45 -21.91
CA ARG A 485 16.72 -10.63 -21.51
C ARG A 485 17.34 -11.32 -20.29
N GLY A 486 17.42 -10.61 -19.17
CA GLY A 486 17.93 -11.10 -17.89
C GLY A 486 18.90 -10.17 -17.15
N ALA A 487 19.42 -9.13 -17.81
CA ALA A 487 20.32 -8.14 -17.21
C ALA A 487 19.99 -6.68 -17.59
N GLY A 488 18.76 -6.37 -18.02
CA GLY A 488 18.47 -5.13 -18.78
C GLY A 488 18.85 -3.81 -18.10
N PHE A 489 18.75 -3.71 -16.78
CA PHE A 489 19.15 -2.53 -16.01
C PHE A 489 20.62 -2.12 -16.19
N SER A 490 21.47 -3.05 -16.66
CA SER A 490 22.89 -2.81 -16.90
C SER A 490 23.18 -2.24 -18.30
N PHE A 491 22.23 -2.25 -19.24
CA PHE A 491 22.54 -2.04 -20.67
C PHE A 491 21.73 -0.94 -21.36
N ALA A 492 20.47 -0.73 -20.97
CA ALA A 492 19.62 0.24 -21.65
C ALA A 492 18.41 0.67 -20.81
N ILE A 493 17.88 1.85 -21.13
CA ILE A 493 16.51 2.24 -20.75
C ILE A 493 15.57 1.70 -21.83
N ILE A 494 14.75 0.72 -21.49
CA ILE A 494 13.74 0.22 -22.43
C ILE A 494 12.57 1.18 -22.43
N THR A 495 12.06 1.48 -23.62
CA THR A 495 10.97 2.45 -23.86
C THR A 495 9.73 1.80 -24.44
N GLU A 496 9.87 0.62 -25.04
CA GLU A 496 8.77 -0.19 -25.57
C GLU A 496 9.18 -1.66 -25.61
N PHE A 497 8.26 -2.56 -25.24
CA PHE A 497 8.37 -4.00 -25.45
C PHE A 497 7.40 -4.43 -26.54
N THR A 498 7.77 -5.42 -27.34
CA THR A 498 6.85 -6.26 -28.08
C THR A 498 7.00 -7.69 -27.57
N MET A 499 5.93 -8.25 -27.02
CA MET A 499 5.93 -9.59 -26.42
C MET A 499 4.96 -10.52 -27.13
N LYS A 500 5.32 -11.80 -27.19
CA LYS A 500 4.38 -12.87 -27.53
C LYS A 500 3.35 -13.02 -26.41
N THR A 501 2.15 -13.41 -26.82
CA THR A 501 1.07 -13.80 -25.92
C THR A 501 0.65 -15.23 -26.25
N ALA A 502 0.04 -15.91 -25.29
CA ALA A 502 -0.60 -17.22 -25.46
C ALA A 502 -2.12 -17.10 -25.25
N PRO A 503 -2.93 -18.05 -25.76
CA PRO A 503 -4.34 -18.14 -25.38
C PRO A 503 -4.47 -18.21 -23.86
N ALA A 504 -5.39 -17.43 -23.30
CA ALA A 504 -5.72 -17.53 -21.89
C ALA A 504 -6.40 -18.89 -21.62
N PRO A 505 -6.07 -19.59 -20.53
CA PRO A 505 -6.82 -20.77 -20.09
C PRO A 505 -8.30 -20.40 -19.90
N SER A 506 -9.22 -21.30 -20.24
CA SER A 506 -10.66 -21.05 -20.02
C SER A 506 -11.03 -21.15 -18.54
N GLU A 507 -10.40 -22.08 -17.84
CA GLU A 507 -10.61 -22.35 -16.42
C GLU A 507 -9.30 -22.74 -15.74
N ILE A 508 -9.27 -22.55 -14.42
CA ILE A 508 -8.15 -22.93 -13.57
C ILE A 508 -8.68 -23.61 -12.30
N THR A 509 -7.90 -24.51 -11.74
CA THR A 509 -8.15 -25.12 -10.43
C THR A 509 -7.15 -24.57 -9.43
N GLN A 510 -7.63 -23.71 -8.53
CA GLN A 510 -6.85 -23.17 -7.43
C GLN A 510 -6.91 -24.13 -6.25
N TYR A 511 -5.78 -24.35 -5.61
CA TYR A 511 -5.72 -25.15 -4.39
C TYR A 511 -4.90 -24.45 -3.31
N ALA A 512 -5.29 -24.68 -2.07
CA ALA A 512 -4.56 -24.25 -0.89
C ALA A 512 -4.72 -25.28 0.22
N TYR A 513 -3.61 -25.58 0.86
CA TYR A 513 -3.48 -26.56 1.91
C TYR A 513 -2.77 -25.87 3.08
N LYS A 514 -3.51 -25.60 4.16
CA LYS A 514 -2.99 -24.95 5.36
C LYS A 514 -2.76 -25.98 6.45
N ILE A 515 -1.51 -26.12 6.86
CA ILE A 515 -1.04 -27.01 7.92
C ILE A 515 -0.68 -26.15 9.12
N THR A 516 -1.36 -26.38 10.24
CA THR A 516 -1.00 -25.80 11.55
C THR A 516 -0.52 -26.93 12.44
N ALA A 517 0.74 -26.87 12.87
CA ALA A 517 1.37 -27.89 13.71
C ALA A 517 2.12 -27.22 14.86
N ARG A 518 2.24 -27.94 15.98
CA ARG A 518 3.03 -27.52 17.14
C ARG A 518 4.46 -28.08 17.13
N ASP A 519 4.74 -29.00 16.22
CA ASP A 519 5.97 -29.77 16.16
C ASP A 519 6.66 -29.66 14.78
N THR A 520 7.98 -29.72 14.80
CA THR A 520 8.86 -29.64 13.62
C THR A 520 8.68 -30.84 12.67
N THR A 521 8.30 -32.00 13.21
CA THR A 521 8.18 -33.26 12.46
C THR A 521 7.06 -33.20 11.43
N SER A 522 5.91 -32.64 11.79
CA SER A 522 4.77 -32.46 10.89
C SER A 522 5.10 -31.55 9.69
N PHE A 523 5.85 -30.46 9.90
CA PHE A 523 6.31 -29.61 8.80
C PHE A 523 7.35 -30.30 7.92
N THR A 524 8.25 -31.07 8.53
CA THR A 524 9.26 -31.86 7.82
C THR A 524 8.60 -32.86 6.86
N SER A 525 7.67 -33.70 7.35
CA SER A 525 7.02 -34.71 6.53
C SER A 525 6.18 -34.11 5.41
N THR A 526 5.48 -33.00 5.69
CA THR A 526 4.69 -32.26 4.69
C THR A 526 5.59 -31.72 3.58
N PHE A 527 6.72 -31.10 3.94
CA PHE A 527 7.68 -30.59 2.96
C PHE A 527 8.37 -31.70 2.16
N GLN A 528 8.69 -32.84 2.79
CA GLN A 528 9.21 -34.02 2.09
C GLN A 528 8.22 -34.55 1.04
N GLY A 529 6.93 -34.61 1.38
CA GLY A 529 5.87 -34.98 0.45
C GLY A 529 5.78 -34.01 -0.74
N TRP A 530 5.81 -32.71 -0.45
CA TRP A 530 5.81 -31.68 -1.50
C TRP A 530 7.04 -31.79 -2.40
N GLN A 531 8.25 -31.88 -1.83
CA GLN A 531 9.49 -32.02 -2.59
C GLN A 531 9.44 -33.25 -3.50
N SER A 532 8.94 -34.38 -2.98
CA SER A 532 8.82 -35.63 -3.73
C SER A 532 7.83 -35.54 -4.88
N LEU A 533 6.74 -34.77 -4.76
CA LEU A 533 5.84 -34.47 -5.87
C LEU A 533 6.52 -33.61 -6.92
N VAL A 534 7.12 -32.48 -6.49
CA VAL A 534 7.63 -31.49 -7.43
C VAL A 534 8.86 -31.96 -8.19
N SER A 535 9.64 -32.89 -7.61
CA SER A 535 10.80 -33.51 -8.27
C SER A 535 10.44 -34.64 -9.24
N GLN A 536 9.15 -34.95 -9.46
CA GLN A 536 8.77 -36.01 -10.40
C GLN A 536 9.11 -35.60 -11.84
N PRO A 537 9.76 -36.47 -12.63
CA PRO A 537 10.17 -36.13 -13.99
C PRO A 537 9.00 -35.87 -14.94
N ASN A 538 7.83 -36.46 -14.67
CA ASN A 538 6.62 -36.37 -15.50
C ASN A 538 5.57 -35.42 -14.92
N LEU A 539 5.94 -34.53 -14.00
CA LEU A 539 4.99 -33.58 -13.42
C LEU A 539 4.45 -32.63 -14.50
N SER A 540 3.13 -32.54 -14.60
CA SER A 540 2.45 -31.67 -15.57
C SER A 540 2.95 -30.23 -15.47
N ARG A 541 3.18 -29.59 -16.63
CA ARG A 541 3.57 -28.17 -16.73
C ARG A 541 2.47 -27.20 -16.32
N LEU A 542 1.23 -27.69 -16.29
CA LEU A 542 0.05 -26.92 -15.84
C LEU A 542 0.03 -26.72 -14.33
N PHE A 543 0.83 -27.46 -13.57
CA PHE A 543 0.86 -27.42 -12.12
C PHE A 543 1.84 -26.35 -11.61
N SER A 544 1.34 -25.26 -11.04
CA SER A 544 2.17 -24.33 -10.26
C SER A 544 1.97 -24.60 -8.77
N SER A 545 3.03 -24.40 -7.97
CA SER A 545 2.99 -24.72 -6.54
C SER A 545 3.99 -23.86 -5.78
N THR A 546 3.54 -23.33 -4.66
CA THR A 546 4.35 -22.55 -3.72
C THR A 546 4.13 -23.09 -2.31
N VAL A 547 5.21 -23.25 -1.55
CA VAL A 547 5.15 -23.51 -0.11
C VAL A 547 5.52 -22.23 0.61
N THR A 548 4.67 -21.77 1.53
CA THR A 548 4.97 -20.64 2.42
C THR A 548 4.95 -21.11 3.86
N LEU A 549 6.09 -21.00 4.54
CA LEU A 549 6.24 -21.22 5.97
C LEU A 549 6.24 -19.87 6.70
N SER A 550 5.45 -19.77 7.77
CA SER A 550 5.41 -18.62 8.68
C SER A 550 5.21 -19.09 10.12
N GLN A 551 5.01 -18.16 11.06
CA GLN A 551 4.90 -18.49 12.48
C GLN A 551 3.76 -19.48 12.76
N GLY A 552 4.13 -20.72 13.07
CA GLY A 552 3.20 -21.79 13.48
C GLY A 552 2.35 -22.38 12.34
N SER A 553 2.59 -22.01 11.08
CA SER A 553 1.83 -22.55 9.96
C SER A 553 2.64 -22.68 8.67
N MET A 554 2.30 -23.70 7.88
CA MET A 554 2.79 -23.92 6.52
C MET A 554 1.59 -23.93 5.58
N ILE A 555 1.69 -23.23 4.46
CA ILE A 555 0.67 -23.19 3.41
C ILE A 555 1.29 -23.73 2.13
N ILE A 556 0.68 -24.72 1.52
CA ILE A 556 1.01 -25.17 0.16
C ILE A 556 -0.15 -24.74 -0.73
N ASN A 557 0.10 -23.85 -1.67
CA ASN A 557 -0.93 -23.34 -2.58
C ASN A 557 -0.41 -23.26 -4.01
N GLY A 558 -1.33 -23.11 -4.96
CA GLY A 558 -0.96 -22.97 -6.35
C GLY A 558 -2.15 -23.01 -7.29
N ILE A 559 -1.83 -22.93 -8.57
CA ILE A 559 -2.80 -22.95 -9.67
C ILE A 559 -2.47 -24.14 -10.56
N PHE A 560 -3.47 -24.99 -10.80
CA PHE A 560 -3.45 -25.92 -11.91
C PHE A 560 -4.23 -25.31 -13.08
N TYR A 561 -3.56 -25.09 -14.21
CA TYR A 561 -4.14 -24.44 -15.39
C TYR A 561 -5.00 -25.41 -16.23
N GLY A 562 -6.06 -25.93 -15.61
CA GLY A 562 -7.00 -26.88 -16.20
C GLY A 562 -8.08 -27.38 -15.24
N PRO A 563 -8.86 -28.39 -15.64
CA PRO A 563 -9.97 -28.93 -14.87
C PRO A 563 -9.51 -29.66 -13.60
N ARG A 564 -10.40 -29.72 -12.61
CA ARG A 564 -10.14 -30.41 -11.34
C ARG A 564 -9.82 -31.90 -11.50
N SER A 565 -10.43 -32.58 -12.46
CA SER A 565 -10.19 -34.01 -12.68
C SER A 565 -8.72 -34.31 -13.02
N GLU A 566 -8.06 -33.44 -13.79
CA GLU A 566 -6.64 -33.58 -14.12
C GLU A 566 -5.75 -33.21 -12.94
N PHE A 567 -6.14 -32.21 -12.14
CA PHE A 567 -5.48 -31.89 -10.89
C PHE A 567 -5.53 -33.04 -9.89
N ASP A 568 -6.69 -33.65 -9.68
CA ASP A 568 -6.89 -34.76 -8.76
C ASP A 568 -6.07 -36.01 -9.19
N ALA A 569 -5.85 -36.19 -10.50
CA ALA A 569 -5.02 -37.26 -11.05
C ALA A 569 -3.51 -37.13 -10.73
N LEU A 570 -3.04 -35.93 -10.32
CA LEU A 570 -1.67 -35.74 -9.84
C LEU A 570 -1.43 -36.37 -8.46
N GLY A 571 -2.49 -36.84 -7.78
CA GLY A 571 -2.36 -37.50 -6.48
C GLY A 571 -1.94 -36.56 -5.35
N THR A 572 -2.18 -35.25 -5.47
CA THR A 572 -1.82 -34.21 -4.49
C THR A 572 -2.36 -34.49 -3.08
N ASN A 573 -3.48 -35.22 -2.99
CA ASN A 573 -4.08 -35.65 -1.72
C ASN A 573 -3.14 -36.53 -0.87
N SER A 574 -2.16 -37.19 -1.47
CA SER A 574 -1.15 -38.01 -0.76
C SER A 574 -0.05 -37.20 -0.06
N ILE A 575 0.06 -35.90 -0.36
CA ILE A 575 1.05 -34.99 0.24
C ILE A 575 0.54 -34.41 1.56
N MET A 576 -0.76 -34.53 1.81
CA MET A 576 -1.44 -33.87 2.92
C MET A 576 -1.47 -34.76 4.17
N PRO A 577 -0.90 -34.32 5.31
CA PRO A 577 -1.17 -34.99 6.56
C PRO A 577 -2.67 -34.90 6.87
N THR A 578 -3.30 -36.03 7.14
CA THR A 578 -4.70 -36.09 7.60
C THR A 578 -4.83 -35.46 8.99
N ASN A 579 -5.98 -34.86 9.26
CA ASN A 579 -6.28 -34.27 10.58
C ASN A 579 -5.96 -35.28 11.69
N SER A 580 -5.05 -34.87 12.58
CA SER A 580 -4.63 -35.68 13.73
C SER A 580 -4.57 -34.78 14.97
N SER A 581 -4.36 -35.38 16.15
CA SER A 581 -4.23 -34.62 17.40
C SER A 581 -3.09 -33.59 17.38
N ALA A 582 -2.11 -33.74 16.49
CA ALA A 582 -0.93 -32.87 16.36
C ALA A 582 -1.04 -31.85 15.22
N VAL A 583 -1.95 -32.05 14.25
CA VAL A 583 -2.03 -31.27 13.01
C VAL A 583 -3.48 -30.90 12.69
N SER A 584 -3.74 -29.60 12.52
CA SER A 584 -4.97 -29.09 11.92
C SER A 584 -4.70 -28.74 10.45
N GLY A 585 -5.33 -29.50 9.55
CA GLY A 585 -5.27 -29.30 8.11
C GLY A 585 -6.58 -28.72 7.58
N GLN A 586 -6.51 -27.60 6.88
CA GLN A 586 -7.61 -27.08 6.05
C GLN A 586 -7.20 -27.14 4.58
N SER A 587 -8.05 -27.72 3.74
CA SER A 587 -7.86 -27.75 2.30
C SER A 587 -8.98 -26.98 1.60
N THR A 588 -8.63 -26.29 0.52
CA THR A 588 -9.57 -25.64 -0.37
C THR A 588 -9.12 -25.93 -1.79
N VAL A 589 -10.00 -26.50 -2.59
CA VAL A 589 -9.77 -26.77 -4.02
C VAL A 589 -10.99 -26.28 -4.78
N VAL A 590 -10.81 -25.25 -5.59
CA VAL A 590 -11.91 -24.58 -6.30
C VAL A 590 -11.52 -24.40 -7.76
N THR A 591 -12.43 -24.77 -8.66
CA THR A 591 -12.30 -24.48 -10.08
C THR A 591 -13.05 -23.21 -10.40
N VAL A 592 -12.37 -22.25 -11.03
CA VAL A 592 -12.91 -20.94 -11.37
C VAL A 592 -12.53 -20.57 -12.80
N PRO A 593 -13.30 -19.69 -13.47
CA PRO A 593 -12.87 -19.08 -14.72
C PRO A 593 -11.55 -18.33 -14.54
N PHE A 594 -10.70 -18.35 -15.55
CA PHE A 594 -9.48 -17.55 -15.54
C PHE A 594 -9.81 -16.06 -15.67
N VAL A 595 -9.39 -15.25 -14.69
CA VAL A 595 -9.66 -13.80 -14.65
C VAL A 595 -8.40 -12.94 -14.68
N GLY A 596 -7.27 -13.53 -15.08
CA GLY A 596 -5.95 -12.90 -15.03
C GLY A 596 -5.06 -13.54 -13.97
N LEU A 597 -3.85 -12.99 -13.82
CA LEU A 597 -2.80 -13.52 -12.93
C LEU A 597 -2.70 -12.77 -11.59
N GLY A 598 -3.44 -11.68 -11.41
CA GLY A 598 -3.33 -10.84 -10.22
C GLY A 598 -3.86 -11.55 -8.98
N ASP A 599 -3.01 -11.68 -7.96
CA ASP A 599 -3.45 -12.10 -6.62
C ASP A 599 -3.77 -10.86 -5.78
N PRO A 600 -5.03 -10.67 -5.33
CA PRO A 600 -5.42 -9.50 -4.55
C PRO A 600 -4.70 -9.37 -3.20
N THR A 601 -4.35 -10.50 -2.58
CA THR A 601 -3.66 -10.53 -1.28
C THR A 601 -2.22 -10.09 -1.44
N LEU A 602 -1.50 -10.64 -2.42
CA LEU A 602 -0.12 -10.25 -2.73
C LEU A 602 -0.03 -8.81 -3.25
N THR A 603 -1.04 -8.37 -4.02
CA THR A 603 -1.12 -6.99 -4.50
C THR A 603 -1.33 -6.01 -3.36
N ALA A 604 -2.19 -6.35 -2.39
CA ALA A 604 -2.39 -5.55 -1.21
C ALA A 604 -1.09 -5.41 -0.40
N THR A 605 -0.38 -6.51 -0.14
CA THR A 605 0.88 -6.47 0.63
C THR A 605 2.00 -5.74 -0.12
N GLY A 606 2.12 -5.95 -1.44
CA GLY A 606 3.11 -5.28 -2.29
C GLY A 606 2.90 -3.76 -2.42
N SER A 607 1.72 -3.24 -2.06
CA SER A 607 1.41 -1.81 -2.14
C SER A 607 1.91 -0.99 -0.93
N PHE A 608 2.39 -1.65 0.13
CA PHE A 608 2.83 -0.97 1.36
C PHE A 608 4.36 -0.85 1.42
N PRO A 609 4.91 0.35 1.70
CA PRO A 609 6.34 0.49 1.95
C PRO A 609 6.67 -0.13 3.31
N LEU A 610 7.49 -1.17 3.32
CA LEU A 610 7.94 -1.87 4.52
C LEU A 610 9.46 -2.05 4.48
N HIS A 611 10.10 -2.05 5.65
CA HIS A 611 11.50 -2.45 5.75
C HIS A 611 11.56 -3.96 5.66
N PHE A 612 12.31 -4.49 4.72
CA PHE A 612 12.50 -5.92 4.60
C PHE A 612 13.89 -6.26 4.13
N TYR A 613 14.24 -7.52 4.34
CA TYR A 613 15.47 -8.11 3.86
C TYR A 613 15.19 -9.55 3.43
N ALA A 614 15.77 -9.94 2.31
CA ALA A 614 15.53 -11.22 1.68
C ALA A 614 16.83 -11.87 1.24
N LYS A 615 16.85 -13.20 1.27
CA LYS A 615 17.87 -14.03 0.64
C LYS A 615 17.23 -15.13 -0.18
N SER A 616 17.93 -15.63 -1.18
CA SER A 616 17.44 -16.74 -2.00
C SER A 616 18.49 -17.83 -2.19
N VAL A 617 18.03 -19.07 -2.27
CA VAL A 617 18.84 -20.24 -2.65
C VAL A 617 18.14 -20.97 -3.79
N LYS A 618 18.89 -21.30 -4.84
CA LYS A 618 18.41 -22.12 -5.96
C LYS A 618 18.57 -23.60 -5.62
N THR A 619 17.52 -24.38 -5.78
CA THR A 619 17.60 -25.84 -5.74
C THR A 619 17.40 -26.43 -7.13
N THR A 620 18.21 -27.44 -7.48
CA THR A 620 18.13 -28.19 -8.73
C THR A 620 17.82 -29.65 -8.43
N ASN A 621 17.53 -30.45 -9.46
CA ASN A 621 17.40 -31.91 -9.30
C ASN A 621 18.68 -32.60 -8.75
N LYS A 622 19.85 -31.96 -8.83
CA LYS A 622 21.12 -32.49 -8.31
C LYS A 622 21.42 -32.06 -6.86
N THR A 623 20.74 -31.03 -6.37
CA THR A 623 20.98 -30.40 -5.07
C THR A 623 19.72 -30.40 -4.21
N LEU A 624 18.87 -31.40 -4.41
CA LEU A 624 17.68 -31.63 -3.59
C LEU A 624 18.09 -31.85 -2.13
N MET A 625 17.29 -31.32 -1.20
CA MET A 625 17.53 -31.52 0.23
C MET A 625 17.22 -32.98 0.60
N SER A 626 18.13 -33.63 1.33
CA SER A 626 17.85 -34.95 1.91
C SER A 626 16.81 -34.84 3.04
N ASN A 627 16.29 -35.97 3.50
CA ASN A 627 15.36 -35.98 4.62
C ASN A 627 15.99 -35.38 5.88
N GLU A 628 17.28 -35.65 6.11
CA GLU A 628 18.07 -35.12 7.21
C GLU A 628 18.27 -33.60 7.05
N THR A 629 18.59 -33.12 5.83
CA THR A 629 18.72 -31.68 5.57
C THR A 629 17.42 -30.93 5.83
N ILE A 630 16.27 -31.48 5.41
CA ILE A 630 14.95 -30.88 5.67
C ILE A 630 14.70 -30.78 7.18
N GLN A 631 15.00 -31.84 7.94
CA GLN A 631 14.89 -31.83 9.40
C GLN A 631 15.80 -30.78 10.05
N MET A 632 17.05 -30.68 9.59
CA MET A 632 18.00 -29.67 10.08
C MET A 632 17.51 -28.25 9.78
N MET A 633 17.00 -28.01 8.59
CA MET A 633 16.44 -26.73 8.16
C MET A 633 15.27 -26.30 9.07
N PHE A 634 14.27 -27.15 9.27
CA PHE A 634 13.14 -26.82 10.15
C PHE A 634 13.57 -26.72 11.63
N SER A 635 14.55 -27.51 12.07
CA SER A 635 15.09 -27.42 13.44
C SER A 635 15.81 -26.09 13.65
N TYR A 636 16.60 -25.64 12.68
CA TYR A 636 17.23 -24.32 12.69
C TYR A 636 16.18 -23.20 12.71
N ILE A 637 15.18 -23.29 11.83
CA ILE A 637 14.07 -22.32 11.80
C ILE A 637 13.32 -22.32 13.11
N ASN A 638 13.16 -23.44 13.83
CA ASN A 638 12.49 -23.44 15.12
C ASN A 638 13.37 -22.82 16.23
N ALA A 639 14.64 -23.23 16.31
CA ALA A 639 15.54 -22.92 17.42
C ALA A 639 16.17 -21.51 17.37
N THR A 640 16.43 -20.96 16.17
CA THR A 640 17.17 -19.71 16.03
C THR A 640 16.30 -18.49 16.26
N GLU A 641 16.81 -17.46 16.93
CA GLU A 641 16.10 -16.18 17.08
C GLU A 641 15.98 -15.46 15.73
N LYS A 642 14.78 -14.96 15.38
CA LYS A 642 14.51 -14.32 14.09
C LYS A 642 14.68 -12.80 14.12
N GLY A 643 14.69 -12.19 15.30
CA GLY A 643 14.76 -10.72 15.47
C GLY A 643 13.52 -9.93 15.02
N SER A 644 12.54 -10.57 14.36
CA SER A 644 11.25 -9.97 13.98
C SER A 644 10.12 -11.00 14.11
N PRO A 645 8.91 -10.58 14.54
CA PRO A 645 7.73 -11.46 14.53
C PRO A 645 7.20 -11.75 13.12
N VAL A 646 7.54 -10.93 12.11
CA VAL A 646 7.07 -11.11 10.73
C VAL A 646 8.20 -11.66 9.86
N TRP A 647 8.15 -12.96 9.64
CA TRP A 647 9.11 -13.69 8.80
C TRP A 647 8.39 -14.76 8.00
N LEU A 648 8.97 -15.10 6.85
CA LEU A 648 8.46 -16.14 5.98
C LEU A 648 9.59 -16.80 5.19
N VAL A 649 9.39 -18.07 4.87
CA VAL A 649 10.24 -18.81 3.92
C VAL A 649 9.32 -19.39 2.85
N ILE A 650 9.60 -19.05 1.61
CA ILE A 650 8.83 -19.42 0.42
C ILE A 650 9.66 -20.37 -0.42
N TRP A 651 9.04 -21.41 -0.97
CA TRP A 651 9.61 -22.25 -2.02
C TRP A 651 8.69 -22.20 -3.24
N ASP A 652 9.17 -21.58 -4.31
CA ASP A 652 8.42 -21.42 -5.56
C ASP A 652 8.88 -22.45 -6.59
N LEU A 653 7.94 -23.28 -7.06
CA LEU A 653 8.21 -24.30 -8.06
C LEU A 653 8.49 -23.68 -9.43
N GLU A 654 9.62 -24.08 -10.00
CA GLU A 654 10.10 -23.69 -11.32
C GLU A 654 10.09 -24.87 -12.31
N GLY A 655 10.94 -24.81 -13.33
CA GLY A 655 11.10 -25.82 -14.36
C GLY A 655 10.03 -25.76 -15.45
N GLY A 656 9.70 -26.91 -16.05
CA GLY A 656 8.80 -26.96 -17.20
C GLY A 656 9.40 -26.24 -18.41
N ALA A 657 8.62 -25.38 -19.06
CA ALA A 657 9.05 -24.61 -20.24
C ALA A 657 10.25 -23.68 -19.97
N ILE A 658 10.49 -23.29 -18.71
CA ILE A 658 11.69 -22.53 -18.33
C ILE A 658 12.97 -23.32 -18.66
N SER A 659 12.95 -24.64 -18.45
CA SER A 659 14.10 -25.53 -18.65
C SER A 659 14.31 -25.96 -20.11
N ASP A 660 13.33 -25.72 -20.99
CA ASP A 660 13.48 -26.00 -22.43
C ASP A 660 14.40 -24.96 -23.10
N VAL A 661 14.49 -23.76 -22.51
CA VAL A 661 15.36 -22.69 -23.00
C VAL A 661 16.79 -22.94 -22.51
N SER A 662 17.75 -22.95 -23.44
CA SER A 662 19.17 -23.09 -23.09
C SER A 662 19.62 -21.99 -22.11
N GLN A 663 20.45 -22.34 -21.12
CA GLN A 663 21.05 -21.41 -20.16
C GLN A 663 21.81 -20.24 -20.82
N THR A 664 22.28 -20.44 -22.06
CA THR A 664 23.03 -19.43 -22.84
C THR A 664 22.18 -18.68 -23.87
N ALA A 665 20.86 -18.95 -23.97
CA ALA A 665 19.98 -18.32 -24.94
C ALA A 665 19.63 -16.85 -24.60
N THR A 666 19.72 -16.51 -23.31
CA THR A 666 19.40 -15.21 -22.72
C THR A 666 20.39 -14.90 -21.61
N ALA A 667 20.47 -13.65 -21.13
CA ALA A 667 21.28 -13.34 -19.96
C ALA A 667 20.84 -14.12 -18.71
N TYR A 668 19.56 -14.43 -18.56
CA TYR A 668 19.03 -15.23 -17.44
C TYR A 668 19.62 -16.66 -17.41
N TRP A 669 20.29 -17.00 -16.31
CA TRP A 669 21.11 -18.21 -16.17
C TRP A 669 20.37 -19.43 -15.59
N HIS A 670 19.40 -19.23 -14.70
CA HIS A 670 18.86 -20.27 -13.82
C HIS A 670 17.78 -21.16 -14.46
N ARG A 671 18.04 -21.71 -15.65
CA ARG A 671 17.10 -22.58 -16.39
C ARG A 671 16.94 -23.98 -15.77
N ASP A 672 17.91 -24.37 -14.94
CA ASP A 672 18.00 -25.65 -14.23
C ASP A 672 17.36 -25.64 -12.83
N ALA A 673 16.80 -24.50 -12.41
CA ALA A 673 16.12 -24.37 -11.13
C ALA A 673 14.88 -25.28 -11.08
N LEU A 674 14.80 -26.13 -10.06
CA LEU A 674 13.59 -26.85 -9.70
C LEU A 674 12.68 -25.99 -8.83
N TYR A 675 13.25 -25.30 -7.86
CA TYR A 675 12.55 -24.27 -7.09
C TYR A 675 13.54 -23.26 -6.53
N PHE A 676 13.07 -22.05 -6.26
CA PHE A 676 13.80 -21.08 -5.45
C PHE A 676 13.26 -21.09 -4.02
N MET A 677 14.16 -21.24 -3.05
CA MET A 677 13.87 -20.89 -1.66
C MET A 677 14.11 -19.40 -1.49
N GLN A 678 13.08 -18.63 -1.16
CA GLN A 678 13.19 -17.24 -0.74
C GLN A 678 12.91 -17.14 0.76
N SER A 679 13.86 -16.63 1.52
CA SER A 679 13.68 -16.35 2.95
C SER A 679 13.59 -14.84 3.16
N TYR A 680 12.69 -14.41 4.03
CA TYR A 680 12.29 -13.01 4.11
C TYR A 680 11.97 -12.61 5.55
N ILE A 681 12.46 -11.44 5.95
CA ILE A 681 12.12 -10.77 7.20
C ILE A 681 11.51 -9.42 6.88
N VAL A 682 10.39 -9.11 7.54
CA VAL A 682 9.79 -7.78 7.53
C VAL A 682 9.98 -7.13 8.88
N SER A 683 10.34 -5.85 8.89
CA SER A 683 10.29 -4.98 10.06
C SER A 683 9.30 -3.84 9.79
N LEU A 684 8.39 -3.61 10.75
CA LEU A 684 7.27 -2.68 10.56
C LEU A 684 7.63 -1.22 10.82
N THR A 685 8.70 -0.95 11.57
CA THR A 685 9.00 0.40 12.07
C THR A 685 10.46 0.81 11.92
N GLU A 686 11.39 -0.14 12.01
CA GLU A 686 12.84 0.12 11.98
C GLU A 686 13.51 -0.66 10.84
N PRO A 687 14.74 -0.30 10.42
CA PRO A 687 15.54 -1.13 9.54
C PRO A 687 15.68 -2.57 10.09
N VAL A 688 15.83 -3.54 9.18
CA VAL A 688 15.98 -4.95 9.57
C VAL A 688 17.26 -5.13 10.39
N SER A 689 17.14 -5.75 11.56
CA SER A 689 18.25 -5.95 12.52
C SER A 689 19.29 -6.95 12.02
N ASP A 690 20.52 -6.86 12.53
CA ASP A 690 21.59 -7.81 12.20
C ASP A 690 21.28 -9.24 12.67
N VAL A 691 20.50 -9.40 13.75
CA VAL A 691 19.99 -10.70 14.21
C VAL A 691 19.11 -11.32 13.12
N SER A 692 18.18 -10.55 12.57
CA SER A 692 17.31 -11.01 11.48
C SER A 692 18.07 -11.35 10.20
N LYS A 693 19.06 -10.54 9.83
CA LYS A 693 19.91 -10.82 8.66
C LYS A 693 20.74 -12.09 8.86
N SER A 694 21.30 -12.25 10.07
CA SER A 694 22.11 -13.42 10.45
C SER A 694 21.29 -14.71 10.47
N PHE A 695 20.01 -14.64 10.88
CA PHE A 695 19.08 -15.76 10.75
C PHE A 695 18.89 -16.19 9.28
N LEU A 696 18.64 -15.26 8.36
CA LEU A 696 18.48 -15.59 6.94
C LEU A 696 19.78 -16.10 6.31
N ALA A 697 20.92 -15.50 6.67
CA ALA A 697 22.24 -15.91 6.22
C ALA A 697 22.57 -17.33 6.68
N GLY A 698 22.34 -17.65 7.96
CA GLY A 698 22.58 -18.99 8.50
C GLY A 698 21.65 -20.05 7.89
N LEU A 699 20.38 -19.72 7.64
CA LEU A 699 19.45 -20.61 6.94
C LEU A 699 19.93 -20.90 5.51
N SER A 700 20.32 -19.86 4.77
CA SER A 700 20.79 -20.01 3.38
C SER A 700 22.08 -20.83 3.32
N LEU A 701 23.03 -20.54 4.22
CA LEU A 701 24.30 -21.27 4.33
C LEU A 701 24.09 -22.74 4.70
N LEU A 702 23.19 -23.05 5.63
CA LEU A 702 22.86 -24.43 6.00
C LEU A 702 22.35 -25.22 4.79
N VAL A 703 21.39 -24.67 4.05
CA VAL A 703 20.86 -25.36 2.87
C VAL A 703 21.95 -25.54 1.80
N GLN A 704 22.77 -24.51 1.57
CA GLN A 704 23.87 -24.57 0.60
C GLN A 704 24.95 -25.60 0.99
N SER A 705 25.39 -25.63 2.25
CA SER A 705 26.45 -26.53 2.70
C SER A 705 26.02 -27.99 2.66
N GLU A 706 24.78 -28.28 3.05
CA GLU A 706 24.27 -29.64 3.13
C GLU A 706 23.88 -30.22 1.77
N THR A 707 23.49 -29.38 0.80
CA THR A 707 23.07 -29.84 -0.53
C THR A 707 24.15 -29.69 -1.61
N GLY A 708 25.21 -28.91 -1.33
CA GLY A 708 26.17 -28.48 -2.35
C GLY A 708 25.58 -27.49 -3.36
N ALA A 709 24.46 -26.84 -3.04
CA ALA A 709 23.89 -25.80 -3.89
C ALA A 709 24.88 -24.65 -4.10
N ASP A 710 24.93 -24.15 -5.32
CA ASP A 710 25.77 -23.00 -5.66
C ASP A 710 25.22 -21.71 -5.06
N GLN A 711 26.02 -20.64 -5.11
CA GLN A 711 25.59 -19.31 -4.67
C GLN A 711 24.74 -18.60 -5.75
N SER A 712 23.95 -19.33 -6.53
CA SER A 712 23.00 -18.72 -7.47
C SER A 712 21.91 -17.95 -6.73
N ALA A 713 21.55 -16.78 -7.23
CA ALA A 713 20.46 -15.97 -6.72
C ALA A 713 19.61 -15.44 -7.88
N TYR A 714 18.31 -15.27 -7.66
CA TYR A 714 17.45 -14.67 -8.68
C TYR A 714 17.64 -13.15 -8.71
N PRO A 715 17.88 -12.51 -9.88
CA PRO A 715 18.10 -11.05 -9.93
C PRO A 715 16.89 -10.20 -9.51
N GLY A 716 15.69 -10.79 -9.43
CA GLY A 716 14.51 -10.12 -8.85
C GLY A 716 14.48 -10.12 -7.33
N TYR A 717 15.25 -11.00 -6.67
CA TYR A 717 15.39 -11.06 -5.21
C TYR A 717 16.71 -10.40 -4.81
N VAL A 718 16.84 -9.11 -5.13
CA VAL A 718 18.09 -8.36 -4.95
C VAL A 718 18.54 -8.43 -3.49
N ASP A 719 19.72 -8.99 -3.29
CA ASP A 719 20.38 -9.12 -1.99
C ASP A 719 21.62 -8.22 -1.96
N PRO A 720 21.58 -7.08 -1.24
CA PRO A 720 22.70 -6.14 -1.15
C PRO A 720 23.99 -6.75 -0.58
N GLU A 721 23.89 -7.86 0.15
CA GLU A 721 25.01 -8.49 0.86
C GLU A 721 25.53 -9.74 0.13
N LEU A 722 25.13 -9.96 -1.13
CA LEU A 722 25.76 -10.97 -1.98
C LEU A 722 27.24 -10.66 -2.19
N GLY A 723 28.10 -11.66 -1.92
CA GLY A 723 29.54 -11.51 -2.11
C GLY A 723 29.95 -11.32 -3.58
N GLU A 724 29.39 -12.13 -4.48
CA GLU A 724 29.72 -12.12 -5.92
C GLU A 724 28.45 -12.01 -6.80
N PRO A 725 27.70 -10.89 -6.73
CA PRO A 725 26.36 -10.78 -7.29
C PRO A 725 26.31 -11.06 -8.79
N GLN A 726 27.32 -10.62 -9.55
CA GLN A 726 27.36 -10.83 -11.00
C GLN A 726 27.43 -12.31 -11.37
N ARG A 727 28.24 -13.08 -10.64
CA ARG A 727 28.32 -14.54 -10.82
C ARG A 727 27.05 -15.22 -10.34
N SER A 728 26.51 -14.79 -9.20
CA SER A 728 25.27 -15.33 -8.63
C SER A 728 24.06 -15.14 -9.54
N TYR A 729 23.97 -14.03 -10.28
CA TYR A 729 22.84 -13.69 -11.13
C TYR A 729 22.92 -14.24 -12.57
N TRP A 730 24.13 -14.29 -13.14
CA TRP A 730 24.29 -14.57 -14.57
C TRP A 730 25.22 -15.74 -14.87
N GLY A 731 25.87 -16.33 -13.86
CA GLY A 731 26.69 -17.53 -14.00
C GLY A 731 27.70 -17.42 -15.15
N CYS A 732 27.72 -18.43 -16.02
CA CYS A 732 28.64 -18.46 -17.15
C CYS A 732 28.25 -17.54 -18.33
N ASN A 733 27.14 -16.79 -18.25
CA ASN A 733 26.83 -15.75 -19.23
C ASN A 733 27.64 -14.46 -19.00
N MET A 734 28.33 -14.35 -17.86
CA MET A 734 29.10 -13.17 -17.48
C MET A 734 30.15 -12.69 -18.50
N PRO A 735 31.02 -13.55 -19.05
CA PRO A 735 32.00 -13.14 -20.06
C PRO A 735 31.37 -12.46 -21.28
N ARG A 736 30.23 -12.98 -21.75
CA ARG A 736 29.48 -12.39 -22.86
C ARG A 736 28.88 -11.05 -22.46
N LEU A 737 28.25 -10.96 -21.29
CA LEU A 737 27.67 -9.72 -20.77
C LEU A 737 28.72 -8.61 -20.62
N GLN A 738 29.90 -8.92 -20.11
CA GLN A 738 31.02 -7.97 -19.99
C GLN A 738 31.48 -7.46 -21.36
N THR A 739 31.59 -8.35 -22.34
CA THR A 739 31.93 -7.99 -23.73
C THR A 739 30.90 -7.02 -24.32
N VAL A 740 29.60 -7.33 -24.15
CA VAL A 740 28.51 -6.47 -24.62
C VAL A 740 28.51 -5.12 -23.89
N LYS A 741 28.77 -5.13 -22.58
CA LYS A 741 28.78 -3.93 -21.74
C LYS A 741 29.92 -2.99 -22.15
N ALA A 742 31.12 -3.53 -22.35
CA ALA A 742 32.28 -2.75 -22.80
C ALA A 742 32.07 -2.13 -24.18
N ALA A 743 31.33 -2.80 -25.07
CA ALA A 743 31.02 -2.28 -26.40
C ALA A 743 29.93 -1.20 -26.40
N LEU A 744 28.85 -1.39 -25.62
CA LEU A 744 27.68 -0.50 -25.64
C LEU A 744 27.75 0.67 -24.65
N ASP A 745 28.47 0.49 -23.56
CA ASP A 745 28.55 1.45 -22.46
C ASP A 745 29.96 1.43 -21.80
N PRO A 746 31.01 1.84 -22.54
CA PRO A 746 32.39 1.83 -22.05
C PRO A 746 32.60 2.74 -20.83
N ASP A 747 31.81 3.80 -20.72
CA ASP A 747 31.86 4.77 -19.62
C ASP A 747 31.02 4.35 -18.40
N ASN A 748 30.36 3.19 -18.48
CA ASN A 748 29.50 2.64 -17.43
C ASN A 748 28.43 3.63 -16.95
N VAL A 749 27.75 4.29 -17.90
CA VAL A 749 26.66 5.23 -17.68
C VAL A 749 25.51 4.56 -16.94
N PHE A 750 25.05 3.40 -17.41
CA PHE A 750 24.01 2.63 -16.75
C PHE A 750 24.64 1.75 -15.66
N ARG A 751 24.51 2.17 -14.40
CA ARG A 751 25.09 1.45 -13.26
C ARG A 751 24.28 1.60 -11.98
N ASN A 752 24.36 0.56 -11.17
CA ASN A 752 23.98 0.47 -9.77
C ASN A 752 25.04 -0.41 -9.06
N PRO A 753 24.95 -0.63 -7.72
CA PRO A 753 25.95 -1.40 -6.99
C PRO A 753 26.17 -2.86 -7.45
N GLN A 754 25.25 -3.45 -8.24
CA GLN A 754 25.30 -4.84 -8.70
C GLN A 754 25.16 -4.98 -10.23
N THR A 755 25.49 -3.93 -10.98
CA THR A 755 25.49 -3.93 -12.45
C THR A 755 26.63 -4.78 -13.01
N VAL A 756 26.43 -5.32 -14.21
CA VAL A 756 27.48 -5.97 -15.00
C VAL A 756 28.70 -5.03 -15.11
N SER A 757 29.87 -5.54 -14.74
CA SER A 757 31.14 -4.81 -14.87
C SER A 757 31.58 -4.66 -16.33
N THR A 758 32.31 -3.60 -16.62
CA THR A 758 33.06 -3.44 -17.88
C THR A 758 34.39 -4.20 -17.88
N THR A 759 34.89 -4.64 -16.73
CA THR A 759 36.15 -5.40 -16.62
C THR A 759 35.92 -6.89 -16.86
N TYR A 760 36.64 -7.44 -17.84
CA TYR A 760 36.59 -8.86 -18.20
C TYR A 760 37.34 -9.72 -17.18
N ASN A 761 36.68 -10.73 -16.62
CA ASN A 761 37.32 -11.73 -15.78
C ASN A 761 37.01 -13.15 -16.27
N ALA A 762 37.96 -13.76 -16.98
CA ALA A 762 37.84 -15.10 -17.55
C ALA A 762 37.66 -16.21 -16.50
N SER A 763 37.98 -15.96 -15.23
CA SER A 763 37.86 -16.94 -14.14
C SER A 763 36.41 -17.21 -13.70
N MET A 764 35.43 -16.46 -14.21
CA MET A 764 34.03 -16.56 -13.80
C MET A 764 33.30 -17.83 -14.28
N CYS A 765 33.90 -18.62 -15.18
CA CYS A 765 33.39 -19.93 -15.58
C CYS A 765 34.55 -20.92 -15.79
N PRO A 766 34.76 -21.88 -14.87
CA PRO A 766 35.70 -22.97 -15.13
C PRO A 766 35.19 -23.77 -16.33
N THR A 767 36.05 -23.96 -17.34
CA THR A 767 35.83 -24.93 -18.41
C THR A 767 35.39 -26.26 -17.80
N GLN A 768 34.33 -26.88 -18.32
CA GLN A 768 33.87 -28.21 -17.95
C GLN A 768 35.07 -29.16 -17.81
N GLN A 769 35.50 -29.43 -16.57
CA GLN A 769 36.51 -30.44 -16.33
C GLN A 769 35.84 -31.80 -16.49
N SER A 770 36.38 -32.58 -17.41
CA SER A 770 36.16 -34.02 -17.60
C SER A 770 36.14 -34.78 -16.25
N PRO A 771 35.40 -35.90 -16.17
CA PRO A 771 35.21 -36.62 -14.91
C PRO A 771 36.55 -37.05 -14.30
N PRO A 772 36.69 -37.03 -12.96
CA PRO A 772 37.91 -37.45 -12.30
C PRO A 772 38.16 -38.96 -12.57
N PRO A 773 39.42 -39.38 -12.71
CA PRO A 773 39.75 -40.78 -12.91
C PRO A 773 39.37 -41.61 -11.68
N THR A 774 38.88 -42.81 -11.94
CA THR A 774 38.45 -43.80 -10.97
C THR A 774 39.56 -44.24 -10.00
N SER A 775 39.17 -44.34 -8.73
CA SER A 775 39.68 -45.22 -7.65
C SER A 775 41.15 -45.12 -7.21
N GLY A 776 41.33 -44.86 -5.90
CA GLY A 776 42.59 -45.10 -5.19
C GLY A 776 42.55 -44.76 -3.69
N SER A 777 42.11 -45.72 -2.88
CA SER A 777 42.45 -46.00 -1.46
C SER A 777 42.47 -44.89 -0.38
N VAL A 778 41.70 -45.21 0.67
CA VAL A 778 41.55 -44.61 2.01
C VAL A 778 42.83 -44.64 2.86
N ALA A 779 43.10 -43.58 3.66
CA ALA A 779 43.46 -43.68 5.09
C ALA A 779 43.38 -42.30 5.82
N PRO A 780 43.02 -42.27 7.12
CA PRO A 780 42.59 -41.06 7.84
C PRO A 780 43.71 -40.43 8.70
N ALA A 781 43.57 -39.14 9.02
CA ALA A 781 44.36 -38.50 10.08
C ALA A 781 43.48 -37.58 10.95
N TYR A 782 43.09 -38.09 12.10
CA TYR A 782 42.67 -37.32 13.28
C TYR A 782 43.91 -37.08 14.16
N MET A 783 44.21 -35.83 14.53
CA MET A 783 44.54 -35.38 15.90
C MET A 783 45.23 -34.00 15.96
N GLY A 784 44.76 -33.17 16.89
CA GLY A 784 45.51 -32.13 17.61
C GLY A 784 45.41 -30.71 17.02
N GLN A 785 45.09 -29.64 17.74
CA GLN A 785 45.08 -29.39 19.19
C GLN A 785 44.16 -28.19 19.55
N TYR A 786 43.48 -28.30 20.69
CA TYR A 786 42.86 -27.20 21.42
C TYR A 786 43.89 -26.51 22.34
N THR A 787 43.90 -25.17 22.37
CA THR A 787 44.32 -24.33 23.52
C THR A 787 43.94 -22.86 23.22
N LEU A 788 42.84 -22.35 23.79
CA LEU A 788 42.79 -21.53 25.02
C LEU A 788 43.56 -20.20 24.94
N LEU A 789 42.82 -19.09 24.80
CA LEU A 789 43.06 -17.87 25.58
C LEU A 789 41.72 -17.19 25.88
N SER A 790 41.29 -17.31 27.13
CA SER A 790 40.32 -16.45 27.82
C SER A 790 41.04 -15.88 29.04
N ILE A 791 40.83 -14.60 29.35
CA ILE A 791 41.09 -13.86 30.62
C ILE A 791 40.94 -12.35 30.22
N VAL A 792 40.21 -11.42 30.86
CA VAL A 792 39.56 -11.35 32.19
C VAL A 792 38.76 -10.02 32.33
N VAL A 793 37.62 -10.08 33.04
CA VAL A 793 37.01 -9.09 33.99
C VAL A 793 36.49 -7.73 33.49
N LEU A 794 35.19 -7.39 33.61
CA LEU A 794 34.29 -7.11 34.77
C LEU A 794 34.29 -5.64 35.28
N VAL A 795 33.16 -4.95 35.01
CA VAL A 795 32.33 -4.01 35.83
C VAL A 795 32.74 -2.55 36.07
N VAL A 796 31.69 -1.71 36.07
CA VAL A 796 31.36 -0.54 36.95
C VAL A 796 31.30 0.79 36.16
N VAL A 797 30.27 1.65 36.15
CA VAL A 797 28.95 1.80 36.81
C VAL A 797 28.31 3.10 36.24
N PHE A 798 26.98 3.15 36.16
CA PHE A 798 26.04 4.30 36.24
C PHE A 798 26.33 5.62 35.51
N TYR A 799 25.33 6.14 34.77
CA TYR A 799 24.30 7.04 35.32
C TYR A 799 23.22 7.37 34.26
N LEU A 800 21.96 7.33 34.73
CA LEU A 800 20.68 7.82 34.19
C LEU A 800 20.00 7.04 33.06
#